data_AF-A0A0A2F858-F1
#
_entry.id   AF-A0A0A2F858-F1
#
_cell.length_a   1.000
_cell.length_b   1.000
_cell.length_c   1.000
_cell.angle_alpha   90.00
_cell.angle_beta   90.00
_cell.angle_gamma   90.00
#
_symmetry.space_group_name_H-M   'P 1'
#
loop_
_entity.id
_entity.type
_entity.pdbx_description
1 polymer ?
#
loop_
_entity_poly.entity_id
_entity_poly.type
_entity_poly.pdbx_seq_one_letter_code
_entity_poly.pdbx_strand_id
1 'polypeptide(L)'
;MYRTMTEEINGASVCRFADIEILRYRIDGFDALPLECKLLVYHLSEAALAGRDITFDQNGRYSLRLRRFLEGVYQHYQGDRTSEQWRALEVYLFRLWFSSGIHHHYGSEKFEPGFSEAFLREALSEVQEQRSELLDLTPSVVDDLLQEVFDPERSPRRTVQDGAEDLLRASSVNFYDEGIGQAEAEAYYAEQAEQTSEQDRKTPPSYGLNSRLGRNGDGQLYEQVYRIGGLYGTALERICTHLKAALAYTQTDAQREALLALLDYYKTGNLQSYNRFCVLWVQDTEPQVDFINGFTETYTDPLGMKGSWEGLVHIRNEAASLRTRKLSEEAAWFETHAPIDSRFKKAQPKGITATVVTVAMLAGDSYPATPIGINLPNADWIRAEYGSKSVTIDNIHEAYRLASKANGMDEAFIPDAEVRAMLERYEGITEPLHTDLHECLGHGSGQLLPGVSPDALGAYGSTIEEARADLFALYYMADEKLVEMGLLPDGEAYKACYYRYLLNGLITQFVRIRPGHKIEEAHMRNRALIARYVLARSAADQQIELRGIELIVHDYQQVRASIASLLAEVQRIKSEGDYEAARALVEGYAVRVFEDQHAEILERYAKLGIAPYRGFVNPRLELVFEDGGIADVVAHYDEGYAEQMLRYSRDYGTLPSDPVAVEELRTPHPSEQTLAIAKELRAGLRTSMDGVISSSMREKGLHYGINFGLTLEYIQRRAAALPQSADLARYLLSRDVRELKLIGQLIYPAEEVTLEVATYLASTSFSNPELRDCLAKHLLDRCSDAPNWSLTWVLDEEHNYQDILPVGFICLARWISRGWQVQGESLRSRLMARAFAALEAEQEAHIMPRQQAALLLLKRWGRADAEAKAVMLERPELKAWVESSEPIYREFADDLLFELNFEA
;
A
#
# COMPACT_ATOMS: atom_id res chain seq x y z
N MET A 1 -15.01 18.40 -31.33
CA MET A 1 -15.70 18.45 -30.02
C MET A 1 -15.35 17.26 -29.16
N TYR A 2 -15.72 16.01 -29.49
CA TYR A 2 -15.29 14.84 -28.69
C TYR A 2 -13.76 14.64 -28.64
N ARG A 3 -13.05 14.87 -29.76
CA ARG A 3 -11.58 14.80 -29.83
C ARG A 3 -10.86 15.94 -29.09
N THR A 4 -11.58 16.98 -28.71
CA THR A 4 -11.05 18.20 -28.07
C THR A 4 -11.18 18.12 -26.55
N MET A 5 -12.21 17.44 -26.03
CA MET A 5 -12.33 17.11 -24.60
C MET A 5 -11.45 15.92 -24.17
N THR A 6 -11.05 15.05 -25.11
CA THR A 6 -10.19 13.89 -24.84
C THR A 6 -8.74 14.24 -24.49
N GLU A 7 -8.21 15.36 -24.97
CA GLU A 7 -6.85 15.85 -24.66
C GLU A 7 -6.78 16.58 -23.32
N GLU A 8 -7.91 17.02 -22.75
CA GLU A 8 -7.95 17.84 -21.52
C GLU A 8 -7.80 17.02 -20.22
N ILE A 9 -7.93 15.69 -20.26
CA ILE A 9 -7.92 14.83 -19.05
C ILE A 9 -6.54 14.20 -18.83
N ASN A 10 -5.88 13.69 -19.87
CA ASN A 10 -4.64 12.94 -19.71
C ASN A 10 -3.47 13.89 -19.41
N GLY A 11 -2.75 13.68 -18.30
CA GLY A 11 -1.71 14.60 -17.84
C GLY A 11 -2.24 15.89 -17.21
N ALA A 12 -3.56 16.01 -16.98
CA ALA A 12 -4.13 17.16 -16.30
C ALA A 12 -3.68 17.23 -14.83
N SER A 13 -3.24 18.41 -14.39
CA SER A 13 -2.88 18.65 -12.99
C SER A 13 -4.14 18.71 -12.12
N VAL A 14 -4.19 17.90 -11.07
CA VAL A 14 -5.29 17.83 -10.08
C VAL A 14 -4.98 18.76 -8.91
N CYS A 15 -3.79 18.62 -8.33
CA CYS A 15 -3.30 19.48 -7.27
C CYS A 15 -1.77 19.42 -7.19
N ARG A 16 -1.19 20.42 -6.55
CA ARG A 16 0.25 20.51 -6.26
C ARG A 16 0.44 20.84 -4.79
N PHE A 17 1.33 20.13 -4.12
CA PHE A 17 1.65 20.33 -2.71
C PHE A 17 3.08 19.87 -2.44
N ALA A 18 3.78 20.55 -1.54
CA ALA A 18 5.21 20.29 -1.28
C ALA A 18 6.01 20.20 -2.60
N ASP A 19 6.65 19.06 -2.84
CA ASP A 19 7.44 18.71 -4.02
C ASP A 19 6.74 17.70 -4.95
N ILE A 20 5.42 17.59 -4.83
CA ILE A 20 4.57 16.62 -5.53
C ILE A 20 3.52 17.32 -6.39
N GLU A 21 3.29 16.80 -7.59
CA GLU A 21 2.17 17.14 -8.46
C GLU A 21 1.34 15.89 -8.78
N ILE A 22 0.04 15.97 -8.51
CA ILE A 22 -0.90 14.89 -8.80
C ILE A 22 -1.50 15.13 -10.18
N LEU A 23 -1.38 14.13 -11.05
CA LEU A 23 -1.87 14.14 -12.41
C LEU A 23 -3.06 13.18 -12.58
N ARG A 24 -3.72 13.26 -13.72
CA ARG A 24 -4.70 12.26 -14.17
C ARG A 24 -4.14 11.43 -15.31
N TYR A 25 -4.61 10.20 -15.41
CA TYR A 25 -4.45 9.38 -16.62
C TYR A 25 -5.80 8.89 -17.14
N ARG A 26 -5.87 8.60 -18.44
CA ARG A 26 -7.04 8.02 -19.09
C ARG A 26 -6.84 6.53 -19.39
N ILE A 27 -7.91 5.74 -19.36
CA ILE A 27 -7.92 4.36 -19.86
C ILE A 27 -8.30 4.39 -21.34
N ASP A 28 -7.31 4.50 -22.22
CA ASP A 28 -7.54 4.57 -23.66
C ASP A 28 -8.19 3.30 -24.21
N GLY A 29 -9.23 3.48 -25.04
CA GLY A 29 -10.00 2.38 -25.63
C GLY A 29 -10.98 1.68 -24.69
N PHE A 30 -11.08 2.07 -23.40
CA PHE A 30 -11.95 1.39 -22.42
C PHE A 30 -13.42 1.30 -22.85
N ASP A 31 -13.98 2.40 -23.37
CA ASP A 31 -15.39 2.47 -23.78
C ASP A 31 -15.75 1.43 -24.87
N ALA A 32 -14.76 1.06 -25.70
CA ALA A 32 -14.92 0.13 -26.81
C ALA A 32 -14.72 -1.34 -26.41
N LEU A 33 -14.32 -1.63 -25.16
CA LEU A 33 -14.15 -2.99 -24.68
C LEU A 33 -15.49 -3.72 -24.58
N PRO A 34 -15.55 -5.03 -24.90
CA PRO A 34 -16.70 -5.87 -24.58
C PRO A 34 -17.03 -5.83 -23.08
N LEU A 35 -18.31 -5.97 -22.73
CA LEU A 35 -18.77 -5.93 -21.33
C LEU A 35 -18.01 -6.92 -20.43
N GLU A 36 -17.78 -8.15 -20.89
CA GLU A 36 -17.03 -9.16 -20.12
C GLU A 36 -15.60 -8.69 -19.81
N CYS A 37 -14.93 -8.03 -20.75
CA CYS A 37 -13.60 -7.45 -20.52
C CYS A 37 -13.66 -6.29 -19.52
N LYS A 38 -14.68 -5.43 -19.61
CA LYS A 38 -14.90 -4.35 -18.63
C LYS A 38 -15.17 -4.89 -17.22
N LEU A 39 -15.94 -5.97 -17.10
CA LEU A 39 -16.22 -6.65 -15.83
C LEU A 39 -14.97 -7.32 -15.25
N LEU A 40 -14.13 -7.92 -16.09
CA LEU A 40 -12.82 -8.43 -15.67
C LEU A 40 -11.96 -7.29 -15.11
N VAL A 41 -11.83 -6.17 -15.84
CA VAL A 41 -11.09 -4.97 -15.37
C VAL A 41 -11.67 -4.45 -14.06
N TYR A 42 -12.99 -4.34 -13.94
CA TYR A 42 -13.66 -3.88 -12.73
C TYR A 42 -13.30 -4.75 -11.51
N HIS A 43 -13.50 -6.06 -11.61
CA HIS A 43 -13.22 -6.95 -10.47
C HIS A 43 -11.73 -7.00 -10.11
N LEU A 44 -10.82 -7.01 -11.09
CA LEU A 44 -9.40 -6.92 -10.81
C LEU A 44 -9.02 -5.57 -10.16
N SER A 45 -9.68 -4.48 -10.55
CA SER A 45 -9.44 -3.14 -9.98
C SER A 45 -9.94 -3.05 -8.54
N GLU A 46 -11.12 -3.59 -8.24
CA GLU A 46 -11.64 -3.69 -6.88
C GLU A 46 -10.74 -4.56 -5.99
N ALA A 47 -10.20 -5.66 -6.54
CA ALA A 47 -9.23 -6.50 -5.87
C ALA A 47 -7.91 -5.76 -5.62
N ALA A 48 -7.48 -4.85 -6.50
CA ALA A 48 -6.29 -4.03 -6.29
C ALA A 48 -6.54 -2.99 -5.17
N LEU A 49 -7.63 -2.23 -5.23
CA LEU A 49 -7.90 -1.17 -4.26
C LEU A 49 -8.06 -1.69 -2.82
N ALA A 50 -8.57 -2.91 -2.64
CA ALA A 50 -8.73 -3.55 -1.34
C ALA A 50 -7.39 -3.81 -0.59
N GLY A 51 -6.25 -3.78 -1.27
CA GLY A 51 -4.93 -3.97 -0.65
C GLY A 51 -4.26 -2.69 -0.12
N ARG A 52 -4.86 -1.52 -0.29
CA ARG A 52 -4.27 -0.22 0.10
C ARG A 52 -3.73 -0.20 1.54
N ASP A 53 -4.51 -0.69 2.49
CA ASP A 53 -4.14 -0.63 3.91
C ASP A 53 -2.92 -1.51 4.25
N ILE A 54 -2.68 -2.57 3.48
CA ILE A 54 -1.53 -3.45 3.65
C ILE A 54 -0.24 -2.65 3.49
N THR A 55 -0.13 -1.84 2.43
CA THR A 55 1.06 -1.03 2.16
C THR A 55 1.28 0.05 3.23
N PHE A 56 0.20 0.65 3.76
CA PHE A 56 0.32 1.59 4.89
C PHE A 56 0.94 0.92 6.12
N ASP A 57 0.43 -0.26 6.51
CA ASP A 57 0.97 -0.97 7.66
C ASP A 57 2.42 -1.43 7.44
N GLN A 58 2.74 -1.96 6.26
CA GLN A 58 4.10 -2.37 5.88
C GLN A 58 5.10 -1.21 5.97
N ASN A 59 4.71 -0.01 5.55
CA ASN A 59 5.56 1.18 5.56
C ASN A 59 5.81 1.76 6.96
N GLY A 60 5.00 1.40 7.96
CA GLY A 60 5.25 1.81 9.34
C GLY A 60 4.11 1.46 10.30
N ARG A 61 4.50 1.04 11.51
CA ARG A 61 3.60 0.59 12.59
C ARG A 61 2.53 1.60 13.04
N TYR A 62 2.74 2.89 12.78
CA TYR A 62 1.82 3.98 13.15
C TYR A 62 1.03 4.53 11.96
N SER A 63 1.36 4.10 10.73
CA SER A 63 0.84 4.72 9.51
C SER A 63 -0.69 4.70 9.42
N LEU A 64 -1.34 3.57 9.74
CA LEU A 64 -2.81 3.48 9.73
C LEU A 64 -3.46 4.33 10.83
N ARG A 65 -2.88 4.37 12.03
CA ARG A 65 -3.35 5.21 13.15
C ARG A 65 -3.23 6.70 12.83
N LEU A 66 -2.07 7.12 12.31
CA LEU A 66 -1.82 8.50 11.89
C LEU A 66 -2.72 8.90 10.73
N ARG A 67 -2.92 8.02 9.75
CA ARG A 67 -3.87 8.26 8.66
C ARG A 67 -5.27 8.54 9.21
N ARG A 68 -5.83 7.64 10.04
CA ARG A 68 -7.17 7.80 10.64
C ARG A 68 -7.27 9.06 11.49
N PHE A 69 -6.24 9.37 12.28
CA PHE A 69 -6.20 10.59 13.09
C PHE A 69 -6.26 11.85 12.20
N LEU A 70 -5.36 11.98 11.24
CA LEU A 70 -5.27 13.17 10.41
C LEU A 70 -6.45 13.30 9.44
N GLU A 71 -6.98 12.19 8.91
CA GLU A 71 -8.21 12.17 8.11
C GLU A 71 -9.42 12.64 8.92
N GLY A 72 -9.60 12.13 10.14
CA GLY A 72 -10.71 12.55 10.99
C GLY A 72 -10.64 14.03 11.37
N VAL A 73 -9.44 14.55 11.66
CA VAL A 73 -9.25 16.00 11.87
C VAL A 73 -9.60 16.76 10.58
N TYR A 74 -9.10 16.31 9.43
CA TYR A 74 -9.36 16.93 8.13
C TYR A 74 -10.87 17.02 7.81
N GLN A 75 -11.60 15.93 8.02
CA GLN A 75 -13.04 15.83 7.74
C GLN A 75 -13.91 16.66 8.70
N HIS A 76 -13.55 16.69 9.99
CA HIS A 76 -14.47 17.17 11.03
C HIS A 76 -14.12 18.54 11.62
N TYR A 77 -12.90 19.05 11.45
CA TYR A 77 -12.50 20.37 11.95
C TYR A 77 -13.36 21.48 11.33
N GLN A 78 -13.82 22.44 12.14
CA GLN A 78 -14.68 23.55 11.71
C GLN A 78 -14.04 24.93 11.91
N GLY A 79 -12.86 25.00 12.54
CA GLY A 79 -12.08 26.21 12.66
C GLY A 79 -11.50 26.75 11.34
N ASP A 80 -10.53 27.66 11.44
CA ASP A 80 -10.03 28.41 10.29
C ASP A 80 -9.13 27.58 9.36
N ARG A 81 -9.74 27.03 8.31
CA ARG A 81 -9.06 26.31 7.22
C ARG A 81 -8.22 27.20 6.29
N THR A 82 -8.19 28.51 6.51
CA THR A 82 -7.33 29.44 5.74
C THR A 82 -6.01 29.75 6.43
N SER A 83 -5.86 29.34 7.70
CA SER A 83 -4.65 29.53 8.49
C SER A 83 -3.44 28.79 7.90
N GLU A 84 -2.23 29.32 8.13
CA GLU A 84 -0.99 28.67 7.71
C GLU A 84 -0.80 27.30 8.37
N GLN A 85 -1.21 27.17 9.64
CA GLN A 85 -1.18 25.92 10.39
C GLN A 85 -2.06 24.84 9.75
N TRP A 86 -3.30 25.19 9.37
CA TRP A 86 -4.19 24.26 8.67
C TRP A 86 -3.65 23.85 7.31
N ARG A 87 -3.19 24.80 6.49
CA ARG A 87 -2.61 24.49 5.18
C ARG A 87 -1.39 23.57 5.31
N ALA A 88 -0.57 23.76 6.33
CA ALA A 88 0.56 22.87 6.60
C ALA A 88 0.12 21.46 7.04
N LEU A 89 -0.95 21.33 7.84
CA LEU A 89 -1.55 20.05 8.19
C LEU A 89 -2.11 19.33 6.95
N GLU A 90 -2.82 20.06 6.08
CA GLU A 90 -3.36 19.54 4.83
C GLU A 90 -2.25 19.02 3.91
N VAL A 91 -1.16 19.79 3.74
CA VAL A 91 0.02 19.36 2.99
C VAL A 91 0.63 18.10 3.61
N TYR A 92 0.73 18.00 4.93
CA TYR A 92 1.26 16.82 5.62
C TYR A 92 0.38 15.58 5.38
N LEU A 93 -0.95 15.72 5.48
CA LEU A 93 -1.89 14.64 5.18
C LEU A 93 -1.78 14.20 3.71
N PHE A 94 -1.66 15.14 2.77
CA PHE A 94 -1.54 14.81 1.35
C PHE A 94 -0.23 14.07 1.06
N ARG A 95 0.87 14.45 1.71
CA ARG A 95 2.14 13.69 1.66
C ARG A 95 1.99 12.31 2.30
N LEU A 96 1.25 12.20 3.40
CA LEU A 96 0.96 10.91 4.05
C LEU A 96 0.21 9.96 3.12
N TRP A 97 -0.81 10.46 2.40
CA TRP A 97 -1.51 9.70 1.39
C TRP A 97 -0.63 9.32 0.21
N PHE A 98 0.24 10.24 -0.23
CA PHE A 98 1.11 10.02 -1.38
C PHE A 98 2.18 8.96 -1.12
N SER A 99 2.74 8.95 0.08
CA SER A 99 3.81 8.03 0.45
C SER A 99 3.33 6.74 1.12
N SER A 100 2.01 6.60 1.35
CA SER A 100 1.44 5.53 2.18
C SER A 100 2.12 5.44 3.56
N GLY A 101 2.38 6.58 4.21
CA GLY A 101 3.15 6.68 5.45
C GLY A 101 3.74 8.08 5.69
N ILE A 102 4.51 8.27 6.76
CA ILE A 102 5.06 9.58 7.16
C ILE A 102 6.47 9.87 6.63
N HIS A 103 6.94 9.08 5.67
CA HIS A 103 8.27 9.21 5.09
C HIS A 103 8.19 9.57 3.61
N HIS A 104 9.22 10.20 3.08
CA HIS A 104 9.31 10.53 1.68
C HIS A 104 9.37 9.26 0.82
N HIS A 105 8.42 9.09 -0.10
CA HIS A 105 8.29 7.92 -0.98
C HIS A 105 9.61 7.52 -1.68
N TYR A 106 10.39 8.51 -2.13
CA TYR A 106 11.70 8.32 -2.75
C TYR A 106 12.89 8.32 -1.76
N GLY A 107 13.11 9.41 -1.00
CA GLY A 107 14.30 9.56 -0.13
C GLY A 107 14.23 8.80 1.21
N SER A 108 13.07 8.25 1.57
CA SER A 108 12.80 7.52 2.80
C SER A 108 12.98 8.31 4.11
N GLU A 109 13.29 9.61 4.09
CA GLU A 109 13.34 10.44 5.31
C GLU A 109 11.95 10.77 5.85
N LYS A 110 11.82 10.92 7.17
CA LYS A 110 10.57 11.33 7.81
C LYS A 110 10.20 12.77 7.45
N PHE A 111 8.91 13.03 7.33
CA PHE A 111 8.39 14.38 7.11
C PHE A 111 8.58 15.28 8.33
N GLU A 112 9.10 16.49 8.10
CA GLU A 112 9.01 17.57 9.07
C GLU A 112 7.61 18.21 9.04
N PRO A 113 6.89 18.28 10.18
CA PRO A 113 5.59 18.93 10.24
C PRO A 113 5.72 20.45 10.14
N GLY A 114 4.99 21.07 9.22
CA GLY A 114 4.94 22.53 9.05
C GLY A 114 3.94 23.24 9.98
N PHE A 115 3.33 22.50 10.91
CA PHE A 115 2.36 22.99 11.89
C PHE A 115 2.84 22.62 13.30
N SER A 116 2.30 23.27 14.33
CA SER A 116 2.69 23.04 15.72
C SER A 116 1.89 21.90 16.37
N GLU A 117 2.52 21.24 17.34
CA GLU A 117 1.85 20.24 18.19
C GLU A 117 0.62 20.85 18.91
N ALA A 118 0.75 22.08 19.42
CA ALA A 118 -0.34 22.80 20.08
C ALA A 118 -1.57 22.98 19.17
N PHE A 119 -1.35 23.39 17.91
CA PHE A 119 -2.42 23.51 16.94
C PHE A 119 -3.13 22.18 16.68
N LEU A 120 -2.38 21.08 16.51
CA LEU A 120 -3.00 19.78 16.25
C LEU A 120 -3.80 19.28 17.46
N ARG A 121 -3.34 19.54 18.69
CA ARG A 121 -4.11 19.25 19.91
C ARG A 121 -5.38 20.09 20.01
N GLU A 122 -5.31 21.37 19.70
CA GLU A 122 -6.48 22.26 19.68
C GLU A 122 -7.50 21.82 18.63
N ALA A 123 -7.04 21.45 17.43
CA ALA A 123 -7.89 20.95 16.36
C ALA A 123 -8.58 19.63 16.75
N LEU A 124 -7.86 18.70 17.39
CA LEU A 124 -8.45 17.48 17.93
C LEU A 124 -9.48 17.76 19.03
N SER A 125 -9.17 18.65 19.97
CA SER A 125 -10.10 19.04 21.05
C SER A 125 -11.39 19.62 20.49
N GLU A 126 -11.28 20.48 19.47
CA GLU A 126 -12.44 21.05 18.78
C GLU A 126 -13.32 19.95 18.15
N VAL A 127 -12.69 19.00 17.44
CA VAL A 127 -13.39 17.87 16.81
C VAL A 127 -14.09 17.00 17.86
N GLN A 128 -13.41 16.67 18.96
CA GLN A 128 -13.99 15.86 20.04
C GLN A 128 -15.14 16.59 20.74
N GLU A 129 -15.00 17.88 21.06
CA GLU A 129 -16.00 18.64 21.81
C GLU A 129 -17.23 19.00 20.96
N GLN A 130 -17.01 19.47 19.73
CA GLN A 130 -18.09 20.00 18.88
C GLN A 130 -18.73 18.91 18.03
N ARG A 131 -17.94 17.96 17.53
CA ARG A 131 -18.42 16.90 16.64
C ARG A 131 -18.61 15.57 17.36
N SER A 132 -17.94 15.34 18.49
CA SER A 132 -17.93 14.03 19.17
C SER A 132 -17.39 12.92 18.29
N GLU A 133 -16.37 13.25 17.50
CA GLU A 133 -15.60 12.33 16.66
C GLU A 133 -14.21 12.11 17.26
N LEU A 134 -13.53 11.02 16.86
CA LEU A 134 -12.18 10.67 17.32
C LEU A 134 -12.06 10.52 18.84
N LEU A 135 -13.11 10.03 19.51
CA LEU A 135 -13.16 9.93 20.98
C LEU A 135 -12.19 8.88 21.53
N ASP A 136 -11.80 7.89 20.71
CA ASP A 136 -10.79 6.90 21.03
C ASP A 136 -9.37 7.45 21.12
N LEU A 137 -9.11 8.65 20.56
CA LEU A 137 -7.83 9.35 20.70
C LEU A 137 -7.76 10.01 22.08
N THR A 138 -7.51 9.21 23.10
CA THR A 138 -7.29 9.66 24.48
C THR A 138 -5.95 10.38 24.62
N PRO A 139 -5.72 11.18 25.68
CA PRO A 139 -4.48 11.94 25.83
C PRO A 139 -3.20 11.09 25.71
N SER A 140 -3.18 9.87 26.26
CA SER A 140 -2.05 8.95 26.17
C SER A 140 -1.78 8.48 24.74
N VAL A 141 -2.83 8.15 23.99
CA VAL A 141 -2.74 7.74 22.58
C VAL A 141 -2.24 8.90 21.72
N VAL A 142 -2.79 10.10 21.96
CA VAL A 142 -2.39 11.32 21.24
C VAL A 142 -0.93 11.67 21.52
N ASP A 143 -0.47 11.56 22.77
CA ASP A 143 0.93 11.83 23.13
C ASP A 143 1.90 10.91 22.37
N ASP A 144 1.57 9.62 22.23
CA ASP A 144 2.40 8.66 21.47
C ASP A 144 2.42 8.97 19.96
N LEU A 145 1.26 9.28 19.37
CA LEU A 145 1.17 9.66 17.96
C LEU A 145 1.88 10.99 17.66
N LEU A 146 1.82 11.95 18.58
CA LEU A 146 2.52 13.22 18.43
C LEU A 146 4.04 13.04 18.54
N GLN A 147 4.53 12.15 19.41
CA GLN A 147 5.96 11.81 19.42
C GLN A 147 6.40 11.25 18.06
N GLU A 148 5.61 10.35 17.46
CA GLU A 148 5.93 9.80 16.13
C GLU A 148 6.02 10.91 15.06
N VAL A 149 5.12 11.89 15.10
CA VAL A 149 5.08 13.00 14.12
C VAL A 149 6.19 14.03 14.37
N PHE A 150 6.44 14.41 15.62
CA PHE A 150 7.24 15.60 15.97
C PHE A 150 8.66 15.31 16.46
N ASP A 151 8.96 14.11 16.99
CA ASP A 151 10.32 13.78 17.44
C ASP A 151 11.17 13.31 16.25
N PRO A 152 12.13 14.10 15.73
CA PRO A 152 12.90 13.74 14.54
C PRO A 152 13.74 12.47 14.70
N GLU A 153 14.07 12.07 15.93
CA GLU A 153 14.88 10.87 16.22
C GLU A 153 14.04 9.59 16.24
N ARG A 154 12.71 9.71 16.34
CA ARG A 154 11.79 8.58 16.31
C ARG A 154 11.45 8.25 14.86
N SER A 155 11.76 7.03 14.42
CA SER A 155 11.53 6.58 13.04
C SER A 155 12.08 7.55 11.96
N PRO A 156 13.35 7.98 12.04
CA PRO A 156 13.88 9.05 11.19
C PRO A 156 13.86 8.70 9.70
N ARG A 157 13.95 7.40 9.37
CA ARG A 157 13.87 6.88 8.01
C ARG A 157 12.96 5.65 7.93
N ARG A 158 12.24 5.52 6.82
CA ARG A 158 11.46 4.31 6.49
C ARG A 158 12.40 3.14 6.32
N THR A 159 13.37 3.29 5.41
CA THR A 159 14.33 2.26 5.04
C THR A 159 15.73 2.86 5.00
N VAL A 160 16.69 2.16 5.59
CA VAL A 160 18.13 2.46 5.53
C VAL A 160 18.83 1.33 4.80
N GLN A 161 19.72 1.70 3.87
CA GLN A 161 20.50 0.75 3.06
C GLN A 161 22.01 0.99 3.17
N ASP A 162 22.44 2.05 3.87
CA ASP A 162 23.84 2.24 4.18
C ASP A 162 24.25 1.33 5.34
N GLY A 163 25.25 0.47 5.12
CA GLY A 163 25.72 -0.50 6.13
C GLY A 163 26.49 0.12 7.30
N ALA A 164 26.21 1.38 7.65
CA ALA A 164 26.86 2.08 8.75
C ALA A 164 26.36 1.60 10.12
N GLU A 165 25.10 1.18 10.18
CA GLU A 165 24.42 0.66 11.37
C GLU A 165 23.67 -0.63 11.04
N ASP A 166 23.03 -1.25 12.05
CA ASP A 166 22.13 -2.38 11.83
C ASP A 166 20.90 -1.90 11.03
N LEU A 167 20.74 -2.42 9.81
CA LEU A 167 19.75 -1.91 8.85
C LEU A 167 18.30 -2.03 9.37
N LEU A 168 18.01 -3.08 10.16
CA LEU A 168 16.68 -3.27 10.73
C LEU A 168 16.39 -2.25 11.83
N ARG A 169 17.37 -1.97 12.70
CA ARG A 169 17.21 -0.99 13.77
C ARG A 169 17.13 0.45 13.26
N ALA A 170 17.81 0.74 12.15
CA ALA A 170 17.82 2.05 11.53
C ALA A 170 16.57 2.31 10.64
N SER A 171 15.78 1.28 10.36
CA SER A 171 14.58 1.35 9.51
C SER A 171 13.30 1.26 10.34
N SER A 172 12.25 1.98 9.93
CA SER A 172 10.94 2.01 10.62
C SER A 172 9.83 1.20 9.93
N VAL A 173 10.13 0.54 8.81
CA VAL A 173 9.24 -0.43 8.16
C VAL A 173 8.73 -1.49 9.15
N ASN A 174 7.50 -1.96 8.95
CA ASN A 174 6.85 -2.92 9.85
C ASN A 174 7.00 -4.38 9.39
N PHE A 175 8.04 -4.71 8.63
CA PHE A 175 8.29 -6.09 8.21
C PHE A 175 8.93 -6.95 9.30
N TYR A 176 9.48 -6.32 10.34
CA TYR A 176 10.17 -6.96 11.46
C TYR A 176 9.67 -6.38 12.77
N ASP A 177 9.62 -7.21 13.79
CA ASP A 177 9.27 -6.79 15.14
C ASP A 177 10.35 -5.95 15.80
N GLU A 178 9.94 -5.11 16.75
CA GLU A 178 10.89 -4.27 17.48
C GLU A 178 11.97 -5.09 18.17
N GLY A 179 13.22 -4.67 17.98
CA GLY A 179 14.37 -5.31 18.61
C GLY A 179 14.90 -6.55 17.89
N ILE A 180 14.30 -6.99 16.77
CA ILE A 180 14.98 -7.94 15.87
C ILE A 180 16.16 -7.23 15.21
N GLY A 181 17.34 -7.85 15.28
CA GLY A 181 18.56 -7.33 14.65
C GLY A 181 18.81 -7.97 13.29
N GLN A 182 19.54 -7.27 12.43
CA GLN A 182 19.86 -7.73 11.07
C GLN A 182 20.45 -9.14 11.04
N ALA A 183 21.52 -9.38 11.81
CA ALA A 183 22.23 -10.67 11.80
C ALA A 183 21.34 -11.85 12.23
N GLU A 184 20.37 -11.60 13.09
CA GLU A 184 19.45 -12.62 13.57
C GLU A 184 18.38 -12.96 12.52
N ALA A 185 17.85 -11.95 11.83
CA ALA A 185 16.93 -12.14 10.71
C ALA A 185 17.59 -12.87 9.53
N GLU A 186 18.82 -12.47 9.17
CA GLU A 186 19.61 -13.14 8.13
C GLU A 186 19.87 -14.61 8.50
N ALA A 187 20.25 -14.89 9.74
CA ALA A 187 20.47 -16.26 10.22
C ALA A 187 19.18 -17.10 10.16
N TYR A 188 18.04 -16.53 10.54
CA TYR A 188 16.73 -17.19 10.48
C TYR A 188 16.40 -17.68 9.07
N TYR A 189 16.56 -16.81 8.06
CA TYR A 189 16.26 -17.18 6.68
C TYR A 189 17.32 -18.07 6.03
N ALA A 190 18.59 -17.93 6.41
CA ALA A 190 19.65 -18.84 5.98
C ALA A 190 19.37 -20.27 6.48
N GLU A 191 18.93 -20.43 7.73
CA GLU A 191 18.56 -21.73 8.28
C GLU A 191 17.37 -22.36 7.53
N GLN A 192 16.33 -21.57 7.21
CA GLN A 192 15.21 -22.06 6.39
C GLN A 192 15.68 -22.55 5.00
N ALA A 193 16.57 -21.79 4.35
CA ALA A 193 17.14 -22.18 3.06
C ALA A 193 17.98 -23.48 3.16
N GLU A 194 18.72 -23.67 4.26
CA GLU A 194 19.47 -24.90 4.50
C GLU A 194 18.56 -26.11 4.74
N GLN A 195 17.46 -25.94 5.49
CA GLN A 195 16.49 -26.99 5.79
C GLN A 195 15.59 -27.36 4.59
N THR A 196 15.69 -26.60 3.50
CA THR A 196 14.93 -26.83 2.27
C THR A 196 15.28 -28.19 1.64
N SER A 197 14.24 -28.95 1.25
CA SER A 197 14.41 -30.25 0.61
C SER A 197 15.23 -30.15 -0.68
N GLU A 198 15.97 -31.19 -1.05
CA GLU A 198 16.77 -31.19 -2.29
C GLU A 198 15.91 -30.98 -3.55
N GLN A 199 14.65 -31.38 -3.50
CA GLN A 199 13.68 -31.14 -4.58
C GLN A 199 13.31 -29.66 -4.67
N ASP A 200 13.00 -29.02 -3.54
CA ASP A 200 12.60 -27.60 -3.49
C ASP A 200 13.78 -26.67 -3.78
N ARG A 201 15.03 -27.07 -3.55
CA ARG A 201 16.21 -26.28 -3.92
C ARG A 201 16.36 -26.03 -5.43
N LYS A 202 15.70 -26.83 -6.27
CA LYS A 202 15.68 -26.61 -7.73
C LYS A 202 14.67 -25.53 -8.14
N THR A 203 13.64 -25.34 -7.32
CA THR A 203 12.55 -24.39 -7.52
C THR A 203 12.31 -23.65 -6.20
N PRO A 204 13.32 -22.89 -5.72
CA PRO A 204 13.28 -22.36 -4.37
C PRO A 204 12.11 -21.37 -4.23
N PRO A 205 11.37 -21.42 -3.12
CA PRO A 205 10.42 -20.37 -2.78
C PRO A 205 11.17 -19.10 -2.37
N SER A 206 10.54 -17.94 -2.54
CA SER A 206 11.05 -16.65 -2.07
C SER A 206 10.85 -16.51 -0.55
N TYR A 207 11.74 -17.12 0.25
CA TYR A 207 11.65 -17.09 1.71
C TYR A 207 11.48 -15.67 2.26
N GLY A 208 10.54 -15.50 3.20
CA GLY A 208 10.23 -14.23 3.82
C GLY A 208 9.32 -13.29 3.02
N LEU A 209 9.06 -13.54 1.73
CA LEU A 209 8.36 -12.61 0.83
C LEU A 209 7.00 -12.14 1.36
N ASN A 210 6.24 -13.02 2.00
CA ASN A 210 4.87 -12.75 2.43
C ASN A 210 4.65 -12.91 3.94
N SER A 211 5.58 -12.42 4.75
CA SER A 211 5.47 -12.50 6.20
C SER A 211 6.09 -11.29 6.90
N ARG A 212 5.59 -10.99 8.08
CA ARG A 212 6.31 -10.19 9.08
C ARG A 212 7.10 -11.13 9.99
N LEU A 213 8.33 -10.80 10.34
CA LEU A 213 9.13 -11.60 11.28
C LEU A 213 8.85 -11.11 12.71
N GLY A 214 8.25 -11.98 13.52
CA GLY A 214 7.89 -11.74 14.91
C GLY A 214 8.83 -12.43 15.90
N ARG A 215 8.77 -12.04 17.17
CA ARG A 215 9.46 -12.70 18.28
C ARG A 215 8.48 -13.11 19.38
N ASN A 216 8.55 -14.35 19.84
CA ASN A 216 7.71 -14.81 20.95
C ASN A 216 8.30 -14.45 22.33
N GLY A 217 7.58 -14.74 23.40
CA GLY A 217 8.02 -14.49 24.78
C GLY A 217 9.30 -15.22 25.21
N ASP A 218 9.71 -16.28 24.50
CA ASP A 218 10.98 -17.00 24.74
C ASP A 218 12.16 -16.41 23.94
N GLY A 219 11.90 -15.40 23.12
CA GLY A 219 12.89 -14.82 22.21
C GLY A 219 13.05 -15.57 20.89
N GLN A 220 12.24 -16.59 20.61
CA GLN A 220 12.29 -17.35 19.35
C GLN A 220 11.59 -16.57 18.23
N LEU A 221 12.24 -16.53 17.07
CA LEU A 221 11.70 -15.90 15.87
C LEU A 221 10.66 -16.78 15.17
N TYR A 222 9.64 -16.16 14.61
CA TYR A 222 8.59 -16.83 13.85
C TYR A 222 8.00 -15.91 12.77
N GLU A 223 7.38 -16.49 11.75
CA GLU A 223 6.73 -15.72 10.68
C GLU A 223 5.24 -15.53 10.92
N GLN A 224 4.81 -14.26 10.96
CA GLN A 224 3.41 -13.84 10.85
C GLN A 224 3.06 -13.77 9.35
N VAL A 225 2.62 -14.91 8.81
CA VAL A 225 2.37 -15.06 7.36
C VAL A 225 1.13 -14.27 6.92
N TYR A 226 1.27 -13.55 5.80
CA TYR A 226 0.18 -12.81 5.15
C TYR A 226 -0.75 -13.78 4.41
N ARG A 227 -1.93 -14.04 4.98
CA ARG A 227 -2.92 -14.97 4.43
C ARG A 227 -4.31 -14.77 5.03
N ILE A 228 -5.33 -15.36 4.41
CA ILE A 228 -6.66 -15.48 5.02
C ILE A 228 -6.53 -16.23 6.36
N GLY A 229 -7.07 -15.64 7.42
CA GLY A 229 -6.91 -16.15 8.79
C GLY A 229 -5.52 -15.93 9.41
N GLY A 230 -4.59 -15.24 8.73
CA GLY A 230 -3.31 -14.72 9.24
C GLY A 230 -3.22 -13.19 9.09
N LEU A 231 -2.04 -12.61 9.31
CA LEU A 231 -1.84 -11.16 9.20
C LEU A 231 -2.36 -10.63 7.84
N TYR A 232 -3.03 -9.47 7.86
CA TYR A 232 -3.77 -8.88 6.74
C TYR A 232 -4.96 -9.67 6.17
N GLY A 233 -5.41 -10.73 6.85
CA GLY A 233 -6.45 -11.63 6.37
C GLY A 233 -7.77 -10.97 5.95
N THR A 234 -8.22 -9.89 6.62
CA THR A 234 -9.46 -9.17 6.26
C THR A 234 -9.35 -8.48 4.89
N ALA A 235 -8.22 -7.82 4.62
CA ALA A 235 -7.92 -7.25 3.31
C ALA A 235 -7.85 -8.35 2.25
N LEU A 236 -7.12 -9.44 2.53
CA LEU A 236 -6.95 -10.56 1.61
C LEU A 236 -8.27 -11.30 1.31
N GLU A 237 -9.21 -11.37 2.26
CA GLU A 237 -10.57 -11.88 2.04
C GLU A 237 -11.36 -11.01 1.05
N ARG A 238 -11.25 -9.67 1.17
CA ARG A 238 -11.87 -8.73 0.23
C ARG A 238 -11.24 -8.85 -1.16
N ILE A 239 -9.91 -8.89 -1.25
CA ILE A 239 -9.17 -9.13 -2.50
C ILE A 239 -9.67 -10.43 -3.15
N CYS A 240 -9.67 -11.54 -2.41
CA CYS A 240 -10.10 -12.84 -2.91
C CYS A 240 -11.58 -12.88 -3.33
N THR A 241 -12.44 -12.06 -2.73
CA THR A 241 -13.85 -11.95 -3.15
C THR A 241 -13.95 -11.46 -4.59
N HIS A 242 -13.22 -10.39 -4.92
CA HIS A 242 -13.24 -9.84 -6.27
C HIS A 242 -12.44 -10.68 -7.27
N LEU A 243 -11.30 -11.27 -6.87
CA LEU A 243 -10.57 -12.23 -7.71
C LEU A 243 -11.43 -13.47 -8.07
N LYS A 244 -12.26 -13.96 -7.15
CA LYS A 244 -13.22 -15.04 -7.44
C LYS A 244 -14.30 -14.60 -8.43
N ALA A 245 -14.79 -13.37 -8.32
CA ALA A 245 -15.76 -12.83 -9.27
C ALA A 245 -15.16 -12.65 -10.68
N ALA A 246 -13.88 -12.26 -10.75
CA ALA A 246 -13.14 -12.14 -12.01
C ALA A 246 -13.02 -13.47 -12.79
N LEU A 247 -13.03 -14.63 -12.12
CA LEU A 247 -12.93 -15.96 -12.75
C LEU A 247 -13.99 -16.21 -13.83
N ALA A 248 -15.15 -15.56 -13.76
CA ALA A 248 -16.21 -15.72 -14.76
C ALA A 248 -15.91 -15.01 -16.09
N TYR A 249 -14.96 -14.08 -16.09
CA TYR A 249 -14.66 -13.18 -17.20
C TYR A 249 -13.24 -13.36 -17.75
N THR A 250 -12.51 -14.37 -17.26
CA THR A 250 -11.15 -14.69 -17.73
C THR A 250 -11.14 -15.04 -19.21
N GLN A 251 -10.14 -14.55 -19.92
CA GLN A 251 -10.07 -14.64 -21.38
C GLN A 251 -9.46 -15.96 -21.87
N THR A 252 -8.70 -16.65 -21.02
CA THR A 252 -8.08 -17.95 -21.31
C THR A 252 -8.20 -18.89 -20.11
N ASP A 253 -8.13 -20.20 -20.36
CA ASP A 253 -8.05 -21.21 -19.28
C ASP A 253 -6.78 -21.04 -18.45
N ALA A 254 -5.67 -20.60 -19.07
CA ALA A 254 -4.41 -20.34 -18.38
C ALA A 254 -4.53 -19.17 -17.40
N GLN A 255 -5.18 -18.06 -17.80
CA GLN A 255 -5.48 -16.93 -16.92
C GLN A 255 -6.34 -17.37 -15.74
N ARG A 256 -7.33 -18.22 -16.00
CA ARG A 256 -8.21 -18.78 -14.96
C ARG A 256 -7.41 -19.61 -13.96
N GLU A 257 -6.54 -20.50 -14.43
CA GLU A 257 -5.69 -21.32 -13.56
C GLU A 257 -4.67 -20.47 -12.76
N ALA A 258 -4.12 -19.41 -13.36
CA ALA A 258 -3.27 -18.46 -12.65
C ALA A 258 -4.04 -17.78 -11.50
N LEU A 259 -5.25 -17.26 -11.75
CA LEU A 259 -6.11 -16.69 -10.71
C LEU A 259 -6.46 -17.69 -9.61
N LEU A 260 -6.73 -18.96 -9.96
CA LEU A 260 -6.98 -20.01 -8.97
C LEU A 260 -5.74 -20.30 -8.11
N ALA A 261 -4.54 -20.29 -8.69
CA ALA A 261 -3.29 -20.44 -7.95
C ALA A 261 -3.04 -19.23 -7.02
N LEU A 262 -3.34 -18.01 -7.46
CA LEU A 262 -3.25 -16.81 -6.63
C LEU A 262 -4.23 -16.85 -5.45
N LEU A 263 -5.47 -17.30 -5.67
CA LEU A 263 -6.46 -17.52 -4.63
C LEU A 263 -6.00 -18.57 -3.60
N ASP A 264 -5.36 -19.65 -4.05
CA ASP A 264 -4.78 -20.66 -3.15
C ASP A 264 -3.60 -20.10 -2.34
N TYR A 265 -2.75 -19.30 -2.97
CA TYR A 265 -1.66 -18.59 -2.31
C TYR A 265 -2.19 -17.68 -1.19
N TYR A 266 -3.14 -16.78 -1.47
CA TYR A 266 -3.69 -15.90 -0.43
C TYR A 266 -4.45 -16.64 0.66
N LYS A 267 -5.06 -17.79 0.34
CA LYS A 267 -5.73 -18.61 1.34
C LYS A 267 -4.74 -19.31 2.28
N THR A 268 -3.63 -19.81 1.74
CA THR A 268 -2.72 -20.70 2.49
C THR A 268 -1.50 -19.98 3.04
N GLY A 269 -1.05 -18.92 2.37
CA GLY A 269 0.23 -18.25 2.56
C GLY A 269 1.41 -19.02 1.97
N ASN A 270 1.19 -20.09 1.19
CA ASN A 270 2.25 -20.98 0.72
C ASN A 270 2.99 -20.40 -0.49
N LEU A 271 4.28 -20.10 -0.32
CA LEU A 271 5.15 -19.58 -1.38
C LEU A 271 5.31 -20.51 -2.59
N GLN A 272 5.11 -21.82 -2.45
CA GLN A 272 5.07 -22.71 -3.61
C GLN A 272 3.80 -22.53 -4.46
N SER A 273 2.67 -22.17 -3.85
CA SER A 273 1.47 -21.76 -4.59
C SER A 273 1.71 -20.44 -5.33
N TYR A 274 2.52 -19.53 -4.76
CA TYR A 274 2.96 -18.30 -5.44
C TYR A 274 3.87 -18.60 -6.63
N ASN A 275 4.86 -19.48 -6.48
CA ASN A 275 5.67 -19.97 -7.60
C ASN A 275 4.80 -20.55 -8.73
N ARG A 276 3.79 -21.36 -8.38
CA ARG A 276 2.83 -21.90 -9.36
C ARG A 276 2.05 -20.80 -10.06
N PHE A 277 1.56 -19.80 -9.33
CA PHE A 277 0.91 -18.62 -9.92
C PHE A 277 1.84 -17.92 -10.91
N CYS A 278 3.07 -17.59 -10.51
CA CYS A 278 4.05 -16.91 -11.36
C CYS A 278 4.36 -17.68 -12.65
N VAL A 279 4.53 -19.00 -12.57
CA VAL A 279 4.75 -19.86 -13.76
C VAL A 279 3.56 -19.80 -14.71
N LEU A 280 2.33 -20.00 -14.19
CA LEU A 280 1.11 -19.96 -15.00
C LEU A 280 0.91 -18.58 -15.64
N TRP A 281 1.14 -17.53 -14.86
CA TRP A 281 1.00 -16.15 -15.29
C TRP A 281 2.00 -15.80 -16.41
N VAL A 282 3.28 -16.16 -16.29
CA VAL A 282 4.29 -15.91 -17.33
C VAL A 282 3.96 -16.62 -18.64
N GLN A 283 3.49 -17.86 -18.56
CA GLN A 283 3.20 -18.67 -19.74
C GLN A 283 1.99 -18.15 -20.52
N ASP A 284 1.09 -17.41 -19.88
CA ASP A 284 -0.12 -16.89 -20.49
C ASP A 284 0.11 -15.51 -21.14
N THR A 285 0.43 -15.50 -22.43
CA THR A 285 0.74 -14.26 -23.19
C THR A 285 -0.40 -13.78 -24.09
N GLU A 286 -1.49 -14.55 -24.16
CA GLU A 286 -2.65 -14.28 -25.02
C GLU A 286 -3.62 -13.21 -24.49
N PRO A 287 -3.88 -13.08 -23.16
CA PRO A 287 -4.91 -12.17 -22.64
C PRO A 287 -4.73 -10.72 -23.06
N GLN A 288 -5.86 -10.05 -23.27
CA GLN A 288 -5.91 -8.61 -23.49
C GLN A 288 -5.87 -7.84 -22.16
N VAL A 289 -6.51 -8.36 -21.11
CA VAL A 289 -6.49 -7.79 -19.76
C VAL A 289 -5.57 -8.66 -18.92
N ASP A 290 -4.61 -8.04 -18.24
CA ASP A 290 -3.68 -8.73 -17.35
C ASP A 290 -3.43 -7.85 -16.10
N PHE A 291 -2.81 -8.44 -15.08
CA PHE A 291 -2.73 -7.81 -13.77
C PHE A 291 -1.52 -8.27 -12.94
N ILE A 292 -1.16 -7.42 -11.98
CA ILE A 292 -0.29 -7.71 -10.84
C ILE A 292 -1.15 -7.54 -9.59
N ASN A 293 -1.09 -8.49 -8.67
CA ASN A 293 -1.78 -8.41 -7.38
C ASN A 293 -1.07 -9.36 -6.40
N GLY A 294 -0.18 -8.82 -5.56
CA GLY A 294 0.68 -9.65 -4.74
C GLY A 294 1.70 -8.88 -3.91
N PHE A 295 2.48 -9.63 -3.13
CA PHE A 295 3.69 -9.14 -2.47
C PHE A 295 4.86 -9.34 -3.44
N THR A 296 5.27 -8.27 -4.12
CA THR A 296 6.09 -8.39 -5.33
C THR A 296 7.52 -7.89 -5.14
N GLU A 297 7.68 -6.58 -4.92
CA GLU A 297 8.98 -5.92 -4.89
C GLU A 297 9.52 -5.80 -3.47
N THR A 298 10.83 -5.98 -3.33
CA THR A 298 11.50 -6.00 -2.01
C THR A 298 12.32 -4.74 -1.72
N TYR A 299 12.17 -3.67 -2.51
CA TYR A 299 12.96 -2.44 -2.39
C TYR A 299 12.81 -1.72 -1.04
N THR A 300 11.59 -1.75 -0.48
CA THR A 300 11.26 -1.12 0.80
C THR A 300 11.87 -1.86 1.98
N ASP A 301 12.15 -3.15 1.83
CA ASP A 301 12.81 -3.93 2.87
C ASP A 301 14.31 -3.63 2.92
N PRO A 302 14.86 -3.19 4.07
CA PRO A 302 16.31 -3.04 4.25
C PRO A 302 17.12 -4.30 3.93
N LEU A 303 16.56 -5.51 4.07
CA LEU A 303 17.25 -6.77 3.75
C LEU A 303 16.90 -7.34 2.37
N GLY A 304 15.98 -6.73 1.64
CA GLY A 304 15.57 -7.16 0.30
C GLY A 304 14.84 -8.52 0.23
N MET A 305 14.27 -8.98 1.34
CA MET A 305 13.56 -10.27 1.48
C MET A 305 12.03 -10.14 1.46
N LYS A 306 11.49 -9.03 1.95
CA LYS A 306 10.06 -8.83 2.22
C LYS A 306 9.38 -8.09 1.08
N GLY A 307 8.31 -8.68 0.55
CA GLY A 307 7.55 -8.11 -0.55
C GLY A 307 6.59 -7.04 -0.07
N SER A 308 6.69 -5.84 -0.64
CA SER A 308 5.67 -4.81 -0.53
C SER A 308 4.44 -5.24 -1.33
N TRP A 309 3.25 -4.98 -0.79
CA TRP A 309 2.01 -5.29 -1.50
C TRP A 309 1.77 -4.25 -2.60
N GLU A 310 1.48 -4.72 -3.80
CA GLU A 310 1.10 -3.88 -4.94
C GLU A 310 -0.02 -4.49 -5.79
N GLY A 311 -0.72 -3.62 -6.50
CA GLY A 311 -1.74 -3.99 -7.46
C GLY A 311 -1.68 -3.11 -8.69
N LEU A 312 -1.80 -3.71 -9.86
CA LEU A 312 -1.86 -3.01 -11.13
C LEU A 312 -2.72 -3.80 -12.11
N VAL A 313 -3.70 -3.14 -12.73
CA VAL A 313 -4.55 -3.74 -13.76
C VAL A 313 -4.27 -3.04 -15.06
N HIS A 314 -4.02 -3.78 -16.13
CA HIS A 314 -3.67 -3.20 -17.41
C HIS A 314 -4.29 -3.94 -18.59
N ILE A 315 -4.43 -3.21 -19.69
CA ILE A 315 -5.04 -3.66 -20.93
C ILE A 315 -3.97 -3.54 -22.03
N ARG A 316 -3.75 -4.61 -22.79
CA ARG A 316 -2.82 -4.63 -23.92
C ARG A 316 -3.22 -3.58 -24.95
N ASN A 317 -2.29 -2.70 -25.30
CA ASN A 317 -2.42 -1.77 -26.40
C ASN A 317 -1.97 -2.46 -27.69
N GLU A 318 -2.92 -2.96 -28.49
CA GLU A 318 -2.64 -3.68 -29.73
C GLU A 318 -1.85 -2.83 -30.75
N ALA A 319 -2.16 -1.53 -30.84
CA ALA A 319 -1.50 -0.63 -31.79
C ALA A 319 -0.01 -0.43 -31.46
N ALA A 320 0.30 -0.19 -30.18
CA ALA A 320 1.67 -0.06 -29.73
C ALA A 320 2.40 -1.42 -29.69
N SER A 321 1.70 -2.51 -29.37
CA SER A 321 2.26 -3.88 -29.40
C SER A 321 2.61 -4.35 -30.83
N LEU A 322 1.97 -3.82 -31.87
CA LEU A 322 2.39 -4.03 -33.27
C LEU A 322 3.77 -3.40 -33.55
N ARG A 323 4.10 -2.27 -32.90
CA ARG A 323 5.38 -1.58 -33.03
C ARG A 323 6.51 -2.43 -32.45
N THR A 324 6.34 -2.94 -31.23
CA THR A 324 7.31 -3.82 -30.58
C THR A 324 7.47 -5.15 -31.32
N ARG A 325 6.38 -5.74 -31.83
CA ARG A 325 6.43 -6.98 -32.63
C ARG A 325 7.30 -6.83 -33.88
N LYS A 326 7.14 -5.73 -34.64
CA LYS A 326 7.98 -5.44 -35.81
C LYS A 326 9.47 -5.40 -35.46
N LEU A 327 9.82 -4.82 -34.31
CA LEU A 327 11.21 -4.79 -33.82
C LEU A 327 11.71 -6.19 -33.47
N SER A 328 10.92 -6.97 -32.70
CA SER A 328 11.31 -8.31 -32.27
C SER A 328 11.51 -9.27 -33.44
N GLU A 329 10.68 -9.20 -34.49
CA GLU A 329 10.79 -10.02 -35.70
C GLU A 329 12.10 -9.76 -36.47
N GLU A 330 12.64 -8.55 -36.39
CA GLU A 330 13.88 -8.15 -37.05
C GLU A 330 15.12 -8.25 -36.13
N ALA A 331 15.00 -8.85 -34.93
CA ALA A 331 16.09 -8.94 -33.95
C ALA A 331 17.40 -9.51 -34.51
N ALA A 332 17.31 -10.47 -35.44
CA ALA A 332 18.48 -11.03 -36.12
C ALA A 332 19.23 -10.01 -36.98
N TRP A 333 18.50 -9.11 -37.62
CA TRP A 333 19.09 -8.01 -38.38
C TRP A 333 19.81 -7.05 -37.45
N PHE A 334 19.16 -6.64 -36.35
CA PHE A 334 19.74 -5.72 -35.36
C PHE A 334 20.97 -6.31 -34.64
N GLU A 335 20.99 -7.60 -34.30
CA GLU A 335 22.20 -8.21 -33.70
C GLU A 335 23.36 -8.25 -34.71
N THR A 336 23.06 -8.61 -35.96
CA THR A 336 24.07 -8.75 -37.02
C THR A 336 24.73 -7.41 -37.35
N HIS A 337 23.96 -6.33 -37.36
CA HIS A 337 24.44 -4.99 -37.70
C HIS A 337 24.91 -4.18 -36.49
N ALA A 338 24.85 -4.74 -35.28
CA ALA A 338 25.28 -4.04 -34.07
C ALA A 338 26.77 -3.70 -34.15
N PRO A 339 27.19 -2.50 -33.72
CA PRO A 339 28.58 -2.04 -33.84
C PRO A 339 29.46 -2.62 -32.72
N ILE A 340 29.23 -3.88 -32.37
CA ILE A 340 29.95 -4.63 -31.33
C ILE A 340 30.82 -5.71 -31.98
N ASP A 341 31.86 -6.17 -31.27
CA ASP A 341 32.72 -7.25 -31.73
C ASP A 341 31.89 -8.51 -32.01
N SER A 342 32.16 -9.17 -33.14
CA SER A 342 31.54 -10.43 -33.55
C SER A 342 31.55 -11.53 -32.49
N ARG A 343 32.57 -11.57 -31.62
CA ARG A 343 32.67 -12.53 -30.50
C ARG A 343 31.51 -12.41 -29.52
N PHE A 344 30.97 -11.20 -29.38
CA PHE A 344 29.91 -10.89 -28.44
C PHE A 344 28.52 -10.95 -29.08
N LYS A 345 28.39 -11.29 -30.37
CA LYS A 345 27.07 -11.40 -31.03
C LYS A 345 26.44 -12.77 -30.79
N LYS A 346 25.14 -12.80 -30.52
CA LYS A 346 24.38 -14.05 -30.43
C LYS A 346 24.24 -14.69 -31.82
N ALA A 347 24.39 -16.01 -31.89
CA ALA A 347 24.18 -16.76 -33.14
C ALA A 347 22.68 -16.86 -33.52
N GLN A 348 21.80 -16.88 -32.52
CA GLN A 348 20.35 -16.93 -32.68
C GLN A 348 19.70 -15.92 -31.72
N PRO A 349 19.82 -14.62 -32.00
CA PRO A 349 19.14 -13.60 -31.20
C PRO A 349 17.63 -13.80 -31.34
N LYS A 350 16.92 -13.66 -30.21
CA LYS A 350 15.47 -13.60 -30.18
C LYS A 350 15.09 -12.24 -29.64
N GLY A 351 14.28 -11.51 -30.39
CA GLY A 351 13.68 -10.29 -29.87
C GLY A 351 12.74 -10.65 -28.74
N ILE A 352 12.80 -9.90 -27.65
CA ILE A 352 11.80 -9.98 -26.59
C ILE A 352 10.66 -9.09 -27.05
N THR A 353 9.43 -9.59 -27.07
CA THR A 353 8.27 -8.73 -27.33
C THR A 353 7.84 -8.13 -26.01
N ALA A 354 8.20 -6.87 -25.76
CA ALA A 354 7.62 -6.11 -24.66
C ALA A 354 6.14 -5.84 -24.98
N THR A 355 5.28 -6.06 -24.01
CA THR A 355 3.85 -5.79 -24.17
C THR A 355 3.60 -4.35 -23.77
N VAL A 356 3.15 -3.53 -24.72
CA VAL A 356 2.75 -2.15 -24.42
C VAL A 356 1.31 -2.17 -23.91
N VAL A 357 1.06 -1.48 -22.80
CA VAL A 357 -0.23 -1.56 -22.10
C VAL A 357 -0.76 -0.19 -21.71
N THR A 358 -2.06 -0.15 -21.46
CA THR A 358 -2.79 0.94 -20.85
C THR A 358 -3.18 0.51 -19.44
N VAL A 359 -2.68 1.19 -18.42
CA VAL A 359 -3.09 0.94 -17.04
C VAL A 359 -4.54 1.40 -16.83
N ALA A 360 -5.33 0.53 -16.20
CA ALA A 360 -6.68 0.81 -15.77
C ALA A 360 -6.74 1.22 -14.29
N MET A 361 -5.96 0.55 -13.43
CA MET A 361 -5.98 0.78 -11.99
C MET A 361 -4.58 0.58 -11.38
N LEU A 362 -4.23 1.45 -10.43
CA LEU A 362 -3.00 1.38 -9.64
C LEU A 362 -3.36 1.22 -8.15
N ALA A 363 -2.62 0.41 -7.40
CA ALA A 363 -2.78 0.24 -5.96
C ALA A 363 -1.48 -0.18 -5.26
N GLY A 364 -1.44 -0.01 -3.94
CA GLY A 364 -0.29 -0.38 -3.11
C GLY A 364 0.97 0.40 -3.50
N ASP A 365 2.11 -0.28 -3.56
CA ASP A 365 3.41 0.36 -3.87
C ASP A 365 3.50 0.92 -5.31
N SER A 366 2.52 0.61 -6.16
CA SER A 366 2.35 1.15 -7.51
C SER A 366 1.46 2.41 -7.57
N TYR A 367 0.95 2.93 -6.44
CA TYR A 367 0.06 4.10 -6.35
C TYR A 367 0.37 5.02 -5.16
N PRO A 368 0.26 6.35 -5.30
CA PRO A 368 0.01 7.12 -6.53
C PRO A 368 1.28 7.38 -7.35
N ALA A 369 2.46 7.23 -6.76
CA ALA A 369 3.72 7.15 -7.52
C ALA A 369 3.80 5.76 -8.15
N THR A 370 4.02 5.69 -9.46
CA THR A 370 3.86 4.45 -10.22
C THR A 370 5.07 4.19 -11.11
N PRO A 371 5.46 2.92 -11.32
CA PRO A 371 6.45 2.59 -12.33
C PRO A 371 5.95 2.94 -13.74
N ILE A 372 6.90 3.12 -14.66
CA ILE A 372 6.61 3.35 -16.09
C ILE A 372 6.80 2.09 -16.94
N GLY A 373 7.49 1.09 -16.37
CA GLY A 373 7.66 -0.25 -16.94
C GLY A 373 7.90 -1.26 -15.83
N ILE A 374 7.58 -2.52 -16.09
CA ILE A 374 7.60 -3.62 -15.11
C ILE A 374 8.14 -4.88 -15.77
N ASN A 375 8.96 -5.65 -15.06
CA ASN A 375 9.51 -6.91 -15.55
C ASN A 375 9.45 -8.03 -14.51
N LEU A 376 8.43 -8.88 -14.61
CA LEU A 376 8.09 -9.89 -13.61
C LEU A 376 8.02 -11.31 -14.18
N PRO A 377 8.13 -12.35 -13.33
CA PRO A 377 8.32 -12.34 -11.88
C PRO A 377 9.78 -12.10 -11.48
N ASN A 378 10.00 -11.90 -10.17
CA ASN A 378 11.33 -11.67 -9.58
C ASN A 378 12.15 -12.96 -9.38
N ALA A 379 11.52 -14.14 -9.31
CA ALA A 379 12.25 -15.38 -9.06
C ALA A 379 13.11 -15.81 -10.27
N ASP A 380 14.44 -15.78 -10.11
CA ASP A 380 15.40 -16.03 -11.19
C ASP A 380 15.23 -17.39 -11.89
N TRP A 381 14.92 -18.44 -11.13
CA TRP A 381 14.73 -19.77 -11.71
C TRP A 381 13.49 -19.82 -12.62
N ILE A 382 12.42 -19.09 -12.28
CA ILE A 382 11.23 -18.99 -13.12
C ILE A 382 11.58 -18.22 -14.40
N ARG A 383 12.31 -17.11 -14.26
CA ARG A 383 12.79 -16.31 -15.40
C ARG A 383 13.64 -17.15 -16.36
N ALA A 384 14.53 -17.98 -15.80
CA ALA A 384 15.42 -18.83 -16.57
C ALA A 384 14.71 -19.98 -17.30
N GLU A 385 13.71 -20.61 -16.66
CA GLU A 385 13.05 -21.81 -17.20
C GLU A 385 11.78 -21.48 -18.02
N TYR A 386 10.98 -20.50 -17.57
CA TYR A 386 9.67 -20.17 -18.13
C TYR A 386 9.61 -18.79 -18.80
N GLY A 387 10.56 -17.91 -18.51
CA GLY A 387 10.62 -16.55 -19.05
C GLY A 387 10.07 -15.49 -18.10
N SER A 388 9.86 -14.28 -18.63
CA SER A 388 9.34 -13.13 -17.90
C SER A 388 8.42 -12.30 -18.80
N LYS A 389 7.59 -11.46 -18.20
CA LYS A 389 6.76 -10.48 -18.89
C LYS A 389 7.34 -9.09 -18.62
N SER A 390 7.85 -8.45 -19.67
CA SER A 390 8.20 -7.02 -19.66
C SER A 390 7.06 -6.20 -20.25
N VAL A 391 6.63 -5.20 -19.49
CA VAL A 391 5.46 -4.37 -19.78
C VAL A 391 5.85 -2.89 -19.75
N THR A 392 5.45 -2.13 -20.77
CA THR A 392 5.63 -0.68 -20.84
C THR A 392 4.28 0.02 -20.74
N ILE A 393 4.15 1.00 -19.83
CA ILE A 393 2.86 1.64 -19.50
C ILE A 393 2.68 2.94 -20.29
N ASP A 394 2.00 2.83 -21.44
CA ASP A 394 1.90 3.89 -22.45
C ASP A 394 1.09 5.11 -21.98
N ASN A 395 -0.06 4.90 -21.36
CA ASN A 395 -0.94 6.00 -20.96
C ASN A 395 -0.38 6.83 -19.80
N ILE A 396 0.45 6.23 -18.93
CA ILE A 396 1.20 6.96 -17.91
C ILE A 396 2.33 7.77 -18.53
N HIS A 397 3.11 7.18 -19.45
CA HIS A 397 4.11 7.92 -20.23
C HIS A 397 3.49 9.12 -20.96
N GLU A 398 2.36 8.92 -21.61
CA GLU A 398 1.63 9.98 -22.30
C GLU A 398 1.14 11.07 -21.33
N ALA A 399 0.62 10.70 -20.16
CA ALA A 399 0.21 11.66 -19.13
C ALA A 399 1.39 12.51 -18.65
N TYR A 400 2.56 11.90 -18.41
CA TYR A 400 3.79 12.61 -18.06
C TYR A 400 4.23 13.58 -19.16
N ARG A 401 4.14 13.16 -20.42
CA ARG A 401 4.52 13.96 -21.58
C ARG A 401 3.60 15.18 -21.72
N LEU A 402 2.28 14.97 -21.72
CA LEU A 402 1.28 16.03 -21.83
C LEU A 402 1.39 17.05 -20.69
N ALA A 403 1.57 16.59 -19.44
CA ALA A 403 1.82 17.46 -18.30
C ALA A 403 3.11 18.29 -18.45
N SER A 404 4.13 17.74 -19.12
CA SER A 404 5.40 18.44 -19.35
C SER A 404 5.32 19.48 -20.47
N LYS A 405 4.45 19.29 -21.46
CA LYS A 405 4.28 20.23 -22.57
C LYS A 405 3.80 21.61 -22.11
N ALA A 406 2.96 21.66 -21.08
CA ALA A 406 2.34 22.90 -20.62
C ALA A 406 3.18 23.70 -19.59
N ASN A 407 4.37 23.23 -19.20
CA ASN A 407 5.03 23.71 -17.99
C ASN A 407 6.26 24.62 -18.20
N GLY A 408 6.65 24.88 -19.45
CA GLY A 408 7.74 25.82 -19.79
C GLY A 408 9.16 25.25 -19.69
N MET A 409 9.34 23.94 -19.47
CA MET A 409 10.66 23.30 -19.40
C MET A 409 11.47 23.47 -20.68
N ASP A 410 10.85 23.28 -21.84
CA ASP A 410 11.55 23.37 -23.12
C ASP A 410 12.03 24.80 -23.37
N GLU A 411 11.22 25.82 -23.07
CA GLU A 411 11.63 27.22 -23.16
C GLU A 411 12.77 27.58 -22.21
N ALA A 412 12.81 26.98 -21.01
CA ALA A 412 13.83 27.29 -19.99
C ALA A 412 15.21 26.67 -20.27
N PHE A 413 15.25 25.49 -20.90
CA PHE A 413 16.47 24.73 -21.11
C PHE A 413 16.89 24.60 -22.58
N ILE A 414 16.02 24.94 -23.53
CA ILE A 414 16.27 24.84 -24.97
C ILE A 414 15.99 26.22 -25.58
N PRO A 415 16.94 27.18 -25.53
CA PRO A 415 16.70 28.55 -25.97
C PRO A 415 16.47 28.66 -27.49
N ASP A 416 17.04 27.76 -28.29
CA ASP A 416 16.90 27.73 -29.74
C ASP A 416 15.49 27.29 -30.18
N ALA A 417 14.79 28.18 -30.89
CA ALA A 417 13.44 27.95 -31.38
C ALA A 417 13.37 26.89 -32.50
N GLU A 418 14.42 26.73 -33.32
CA GLU A 418 14.45 25.71 -34.38
C GLU A 418 14.57 24.31 -33.77
N VAL A 419 15.38 24.17 -32.71
CA VAL A 419 15.49 22.92 -31.95
C VAL A 419 14.16 22.59 -31.28
N ARG A 420 13.49 23.56 -30.64
CA ARG A 420 12.15 23.34 -30.06
C ARG A 420 11.14 22.90 -31.12
N ALA A 421 11.13 23.52 -32.29
CA ALA A 421 10.24 23.13 -33.40
C ALA A 421 10.53 21.71 -33.93
N MET A 422 11.81 21.31 -33.99
CA MET A 422 12.19 19.93 -34.34
C MET A 422 11.69 18.94 -33.27
N LEU A 423 11.87 19.25 -31.99
CA LEU A 423 11.40 18.39 -30.89
C LEU A 423 9.87 18.24 -30.92
N GLU A 424 9.14 19.32 -31.16
CA GLU A 424 7.68 19.30 -31.29
C GLU A 424 7.22 18.46 -32.49
N ARG A 425 7.92 18.53 -33.63
CA ARG A 425 7.59 17.77 -34.83
C ARG A 425 7.62 16.24 -34.63
N TYR A 426 8.55 15.75 -33.80
CA TYR A 426 8.75 14.32 -33.54
C TYR A 426 8.29 13.89 -32.14
N GLU A 427 7.56 14.77 -31.46
CA GLU A 427 7.00 14.54 -30.13
C GLU A 427 6.08 13.31 -30.14
N GLY A 428 6.19 12.45 -29.12
CA GLY A 428 5.39 11.22 -29.01
C GLY A 428 5.77 10.09 -29.98
N ILE A 429 6.80 10.28 -30.83
CA ILE A 429 7.26 9.25 -31.76
C ILE A 429 8.55 8.59 -31.25
N THR A 430 9.58 9.39 -31.02
CA THR A 430 10.93 8.85 -30.83
C THR A 430 11.20 8.34 -29.43
N GLU A 431 10.54 8.89 -28.41
CA GLU A 431 10.71 8.45 -27.03
C GLU A 431 10.10 7.07 -26.77
N PRO A 432 8.82 6.79 -27.12
CA PRO A 432 8.28 5.44 -27.04
C PRO A 432 9.09 4.43 -27.86
N LEU A 433 9.55 4.81 -29.05
CA LEU A 433 10.37 3.92 -29.89
C LEU A 433 11.77 3.66 -29.29
N HIS A 434 12.36 4.64 -28.61
CA HIS A 434 13.62 4.45 -27.87
C HIS A 434 13.43 3.40 -26.78
N THR A 435 12.39 3.54 -25.97
CA THR A 435 12.04 2.56 -24.93
C THR A 435 11.79 1.18 -25.53
N ASP A 436 11.04 1.09 -26.63
CA ASP A 436 10.79 -0.18 -27.30
C ASP A 436 12.10 -0.85 -27.77
N LEU A 437 13.04 -0.08 -28.32
CA LEU A 437 14.36 -0.60 -28.72
C LEU A 437 15.19 -1.05 -27.52
N HIS A 438 15.18 -0.27 -26.42
CA HIS A 438 15.87 -0.57 -25.17
C HIS A 438 15.39 -1.90 -24.59
N GLU A 439 14.07 -2.05 -24.43
CA GLU A 439 13.42 -3.20 -23.80
C GLU A 439 13.45 -4.45 -24.69
N CYS A 440 13.03 -4.31 -25.96
CA CYS A 440 12.80 -5.46 -26.84
C CYS A 440 14.10 -6.06 -27.38
N LEU A 441 15.13 -5.22 -27.56
CA LEU A 441 16.35 -5.59 -28.27
C LEU A 441 17.62 -5.21 -27.50
N GLY A 442 17.63 -4.10 -26.77
CA GLY A 442 18.78 -3.62 -25.99
C GLY A 442 19.24 -4.67 -24.99
N HIS A 443 18.44 -4.97 -23.97
CA HIS A 443 18.72 -6.03 -22.99
C HIS A 443 18.91 -7.42 -23.64
N GLY A 444 18.16 -7.69 -24.71
CA GLY A 444 18.20 -8.96 -25.43
C GLY A 444 19.42 -9.17 -26.33
N SER A 445 20.22 -8.14 -26.62
CA SER A 445 21.37 -8.19 -27.53
C SER A 445 22.67 -8.58 -26.83
N GLY A 446 23.61 -9.15 -27.59
CA GLY A 446 24.95 -9.44 -27.11
C GLY A 446 25.05 -10.64 -26.13
N GLN A 447 26.22 -11.27 -26.04
CA GLN A 447 26.47 -12.43 -25.18
C GLN A 447 27.77 -12.30 -24.38
N LEU A 448 27.80 -12.90 -23.20
CA LEU A 448 29.02 -13.05 -22.40
C LEU A 448 29.96 -14.07 -23.05
N LEU A 449 31.27 -13.90 -22.81
CA LEU A 449 32.22 -14.95 -23.16
C LEU A 449 32.04 -16.16 -22.21
N PRO A 450 32.33 -17.39 -22.69
CA PRO A 450 32.28 -18.58 -21.84
C PRO A 450 33.15 -18.43 -20.58
N GLY A 451 32.55 -18.67 -19.41
CA GLY A 451 33.22 -18.60 -18.11
C GLY A 451 33.21 -17.23 -17.42
N VAL A 452 32.65 -16.19 -18.05
CA VAL A 452 32.44 -14.88 -17.43
C VAL A 452 31.15 -14.93 -16.59
N SER A 453 31.25 -14.53 -15.31
CA SER A 453 30.09 -14.42 -14.44
C SER A 453 29.19 -13.24 -14.89
N PRO A 454 27.86 -13.40 -14.93
CA PRO A 454 26.93 -12.28 -15.12
C PRO A 454 27.14 -11.15 -14.10
N ASP A 455 27.57 -11.49 -12.87
CA ASP A 455 27.78 -10.56 -11.77
C ASP A 455 29.23 -10.04 -11.69
N ALA A 456 30.06 -10.30 -12.70
CA ALA A 456 31.48 -9.92 -12.70
C ALA A 456 31.73 -8.41 -12.49
N LEU A 457 30.73 -7.58 -12.78
CA LEU A 457 30.82 -6.12 -12.64
C LEU A 457 30.40 -5.60 -11.25
N GLY A 458 29.91 -6.47 -10.37
CA GLY A 458 29.48 -6.11 -9.01
C GLY A 458 28.54 -4.90 -8.99
N ALA A 459 28.83 -3.92 -8.14
CA ALA A 459 28.02 -2.71 -7.95
C ALA A 459 27.86 -1.82 -9.21
N TYR A 460 28.67 -2.02 -10.25
CA TYR A 460 28.55 -1.27 -11.51
C TYR A 460 27.72 -2.00 -12.57
N GLY A 461 27.31 -3.25 -12.30
CA GLY A 461 26.61 -4.10 -13.25
C GLY A 461 25.34 -3.47 -13.79
N SER A 462 24.46 -2.98 -12.91
CA SER A 462 23.18 -2.36 -13.31
C SER A 462 23.40 -1.12 -14.17
N THR A 463 24.25 -0.18 -13.74
CA THR A 463 24.55 1.03 -14.52
C THR A 463 25.12 0.71 -15.91
N ILE A 464 26.00 -0.30 -16.00
CA ILE A 464 26.59 -0.72 -17.28
C ILE A 464 25.57 -1.43 -18.17
N GLU A 465 24.70 -2.26 -17.61
CA GLU A 465 23.65 -2.93 -18.38
C GLU A 465 22.64 -1.93 -18.95
N GLU A 466 22.22 -0.97 -18.15
CA GLU A 466 21.34 0.13 -18.57
C GLU A 466 21.99 0.97 -19.66
N ALA A 467 23.26 1.36 -19.47
CA ALA A 467 23.99 2.13 -20.47
C ALA A 467 24.09 1.36 -21.80
N ARG A 468 24.27 0.04 -21.74
CA ARG A 468 24.36 -0.82 -22.93
C ARG A 468 23.05 -0.84 -23.70
N ALA A 469 21.92 -1.00 -23.01
CA ALA A 469 20.59 -1.03 -23.64
C ALA A 469 20.21 0.35 -24.22
N ASP A 470 20.47 1.45 -23.50
CA ASP A 470 20.26 2.80 -24.00
C ASP A 470 21.15 3.12 -25.22
N LEU A 471 22.43 2.74 -25.20
CA LEU A 471 23.33 2.90 -26.34
C LEU A 471 22.88 2.12 -27.57
N PHE A 472 22.34 0.91 -27.37
CA PHE A 472 21.77 0.12 -28.45
C PHE A 472 20.58 0.83 -29.10
N ALA A 473 19.64 1.31 -28.27
CA ALA A 473 18.47 2.05 -28.72
C ALA A 473 18.88 3.35 -29.46
N LEU A 474 19.77 4.14 -28.88
CA LEU A 474 20.28 5.36 -29.49
C LEU A 474 21.01 5.10 -30.82
N TYR A 475 21.84 4.06 -30.90
CA TYR A 475 22.55 3.74 -32.14
C TYR A 475 21.59 3.43 -33.29
N TYR A 476 20.56 2.64 -33.01
CA TYR A 476 19.58 2.22 -34.02
C TYR A 476 18.50 3.26 -34.31
N MET A 477 18.21 4.17 -33.38
CA MET A 477 17.28 5.27 -33.61
C MET A 477 17.63 6.07 -34.87
N ALA A 478 18.94 6.18 -35.19
CA ALA A 478 19.45 6.90 -36.34
C ALA A 478 19.63 6.03 -37.61
N ASP A 479 19.11 4.80 -37.62
CA ASP A 479 19.25 3.88 -38.74
C ASP A 479 18.07 3.97 -39.73
N GLU A 480 18.36 3.97 -41.03
CA GLU A 480 17.35 4.06 -42.10
C GLU A 480 16.35 2.90 -42.03
N LYS A 481 16.76 1.75 -41.48
CA LYS A 481 15.89 0.58 -41.27
C LYS A 481 14.61 0.93 -40.49
N LEU A 482 14.66 1.85 -39.52
CA LEU A 482 13.47 2.25 -38.76
C LEU A 482 12.47 3.05 -39.61
N VAL A 483 12.95 3.81 -40.60
CA VAL A 483 12.10 4.48 -41.58
C VAL A 483 11.51 3.47 -42.57
N GLU A 484 12.32 2.50 -43.04
CA GLU A 484 11.87 1.42 -43.93
C GLU A 484 10.76 0.56 -43.29
N MET A 485 10.86 0.31 -41.98
CA MET A 485 9.85 -0.43 -41.20
C MET A 485 8.58 0.39 -40.90
N GLY A 486 8.60 1.69 -41.23
CA GLY A 486 7.55 2.65 -40.93
C GLY A 486 7.40 2.94 -39.43
N LEU A 487 8.49 2.80 -38.67
CA LEU A 487 8.56 3.11 -37.23
C LEU A 487 8.95 4.57 -36.98
N LEU A 488 9.74 5.15 -37.90
CA LEU A 488 10.01 6.59 -37.96
C LEU A 488 9.37 7.22 -39.20
N PRO A 489 8.90 8.47 -39.09
CA PRO A 489 8.26 9.17 -40.20
C PRO A 489 9.26 9.58 -41.30
N ASP A 490 10.50 9.89 -40.93
CA ASP A 490 11.58 10.32 -41.83
C ASP A 490 12.95 10.16 -41.17
N GLY A 491 14.03 10.31 -41.95
CA GLY A 491 15.42 10.17 -41.50
C GLY A 491 15.94 11.30 -40.61
N GLU A 492 15.12 12.28 -40.26
CA GLU A 492 15.49 13.40 -39.40
C GLU A 492 14.98 13.23 -37.96
N ALA A 493 13.99 12.35 -37.75
CA ALA A 493 13.33 12.12 -36.46
C ALA A 493 14.30 11.79 -35.32
N TYR A 494 15.33 10.98 -35.57
CA TYR A 494 16.29 10.55 -34.56
C TYR A 494 17.01 11.70 -33.84
N LYS A 495 17.12 12.87 -34.49
CA LYS A 495 17.77 14.06 -33.93
C LYS A 495 17.02 14.57 -32.69
N ALA A 496 15.69 14.44 -32.67
CA ALA A 496 14.89 14.77 -31.51
C ALA A 496 15.21 13.86 -30.31
N CYS A 497 15.32 12.54 -30.54
CA CYS A 497 15.73 11.58 -29.51
C CYS A 497 17.11 11.92 -28.95
N TYR A 498 18.09 12.15 -29.83
CA TYR A 498 19.47 12.45 -29.43
C TYR A 498 19.55 13.71 -28.60
N TYR A 499 18.90 14.79 -29.05
CA TYR A 499 18.93 16.05 -28.34
C TYR A 499 18.31 15.91 -26.94
N ARG A 500 17.13 15.27 -26.85
CA ARG A 500 16.43 15.07 -25.57
C ARG A 500 17.23 14.19 -24.61
N TYR A 501 17.81 13.09 -25.10
CA TYR A 501 18.62 12.18 -24.31
C TYR A 501 19.87 12.86 -23.75
N LEU A 502 20.60 13.59 -24.61
CA LEU A 502 21.80 14.32 -24.21
C LEU A 502 21.48 15.46 -23.25
N LEU A 503 20.42 16.23 -23.50
CA LEU A 503 19.98 17.30 -22.61
C LEU A 503 19.60 16.75 -21.23
N ASN A 504 18.89 15.62 -21.18
CA ASN A 504 18.55 14.95 -19.93
C ASN A 504 19.82 14.52 -19.17
N GLY A 505 20.70 13.78 -19.84
CA GLY A 505 21.94 13.26 -19.26
C GLY A 505 22.89 14.36 -18.75
N LEU A 506 22.94 15.50 -19.43
CA LEU A 506 23.85 16.61 -19.13
C LEU A 506 23.25 17.66 -18.19
N ILE A 507 21.94 17.86 -18.19
CA ILE A 507 21.30 19.04 -17.58
C ILE A 507 20.02 18.68 -16.83
N THR A 508 18.94 18.33 -17.53
CA THR A 508 17.60 18.41 -16.91
C THR A 508 17.34 17.31 -15.89
N GLN A 509 18.11 16.21 -15.86
CA GLN A 509 17.95 15.21 -14.80
C GLN A 509 18.42 15.70 -13.42
N PHE A 510 19.31 16.70 -13.38
CA PHE A 510 19.89 17.21 -12.13
C PHE A 510 18.88 17.96 -11.27
N VAL A 511 17.70 18.32 -11.79
CA VAL A 511 16.60 18.89 -10.99
C VAL A 511 16.12 17.94 -9.88
N ARG A 512 16.44 16.65 -9.98
CA ARG A 512 16.09 15.60 -9.00
C ARG A 512 17.16 15.40 -7.91
N ILE A 513 18.29 16.07 -8.01
CA ILE A 513 19.41 15.91 -7.08
C ILE A 513 19.44 17.08 -6.10
N ARG A 514 19.65 16.80 -4.81
CA ARG A 514 19.80 17.88 -3.81
C ARG A 514 21.19 18.52 -3.92
N PRO A 515 21.33 19.83 -3.62
CA PRO A 515 22.64 20.48 -3.57
C PRO A 515 23.65 19.69 -2.72
N GLY A 516 24.86 19.49 -3.23
CA GLY A 516 25.94 18.74 -2.57
C GLY A 516 25.87 17.22 -2.72
N HIS A 517 24.80 16.65 -3.30
CA HIS A 517 24.69 15.21 -3.52
C HIS A 517 25.23 14.77 -4.90
N LYS A 518 25.49 13.46 -5.02
CA LYS A 518 25.96 12.79 -6.25
C LYS A 518 24.81 12.06 -6.95
N ILE A 519 25.05 11.57 -8.16
CA ILE A 519 24.10 10.66 -8.80
C ILE A 519 24.27 9.26 -8.19
N GLU A 520 23.18 8.70 -7.67
CA GLU A 520 23.17 7.37 -7.04
C GLU A 520 22.41 6.33 -7.86
N GLU A 521 21.25 6.70 -8.40
CA GLU A 521 20.37 5.84 -9.17
C GLU A 521 21.02 5.38 -10.50
N ALA A 522 20.88 4.08 -10.82
CA ALA A 522 21.57 3.43 -11.93
C ALA A 522 21.20 3.98 -13.31
N HIS A 523 19.92 4.27 -13.58
CA HIS A 523 19.47 4.83 -14.85
C HIS A 523 19.97 6.29 -15.02
N MET A 524 19.91 7.11 -13.97
CA MET A 524 20.48 8.47 -13.99
C MET A 524 21.99 8.45 -14.25
N ARG A 525 22.70 7.52 -13.59
CA ARG A 525 24.13 7.30 -13.82
C ARG A 525 24.41 6.91 -15.27
N ASN A 526 23.64 5.98 -15.83
CA ASN A 526 23.80 5.54 -17.21
C ASN A 526 23.64 6.73 -18.19
N ARG A 527 22.58 7.54 -18.03
CA ARG A 527 22.30 8.69 -18.90
C ARG A 527 23.39 9.75 -18.83
N ALA A 528 23.86 10.04 -17.61
CA ALA A 528 24.98 10.93 -17.38
C ALA A 528 26.27 10.40 -18.02
N LEU A 529 26.55 9.10 -17.86
CA LEU A 529 27.71 8.42 -18.44
C LEU A 529 27.74 8.61 -19.96
N ILE A 530 26.66 8.21 -20.64
CA ILE A 530 26.57 8.26 -22.10
C ILE A 530 26.72 9.70 -22.58
N ALA A 531 25.94 10.63 -22.03
CA ALA A 531 25.91 11.99 -22.52
C ALA A 531 27.25 12.73 -22.29
N ARG A 532 27.91 12.51 -21.15
CA ARG A 532 29.21 13.11 -20.86
C ARG A 532 30.34 12.46 -21.62
N TYR A 533 30.30 11.14 -21.84
CA TYR A 533 31.28 10.46 -22.68
C TYR A 533 31.20 10.98 -24.13
N VAL A 534 29.99 11.06 -24.68
CA VAL A 534 29.73 11.60 -26.02
C VAL A 534 30.20 13.07 -26.11
N LEU A 535 29.88 13.90 -25.12
CA LEU A 535 30.36 15.29 -25.06
C LEU A 535 31.90 15.35 -25.04
N ALA A 536 32.56 14.58 -24.17
CA ALA A 536 34.02 14.58 -24.02
C ALA A 536 34.75 14.15 -25.30
N ARG A 537 34.20 13.16 -26.01
CA ARG A 537 34.78 12.65 -27.26
C ARG A 537 34.53 13.56 -28.46
N SER A 538 33.44 14.33 -28.42
CA SER A 538 33.01 15.23 -29.49
C SER A 538 33.55 16.67 -29.31
N ALA A 539 34.15 16.98 -28.16
CA ALA A 539 34.70 18.30 -27.83
C ALA A 539 35.93 18.69 -28.65
N ALA A 540 36.76 17.72 -29.06
CA ALA A 540 37.98 17.99 -29.84
C ALA A 540 37.69 18.58 -31.24
N ASP A 541 36.55 18.21 -31.82
CA ASP A 541 36.13 18.57 -33.18
C ASP A 541 34.90 19.51 -33.19
N GLN A 542 34.49 20.04 -32.02
CA GLN A 542 33.34 20.95 -31.84
C GLN A 542 32.01 20.42 -32.41
N GLN A 543 31.75 19.11 -32.34
CA GLN A 543 30.51 18.52 -32.88
C GLN A 543 29.34 18.63 -31.90
N ILE A 544 29.63 18.66 -30.61
CA ILE A 544 28.69 18.99 -29.53
C ILE A 544 29.37 20.00 -28.62
N GLU A 545 28.63 21.01 -28.18
CA GLU A 545 29.09 21.99 -27.22
C GLU A 545 28.06 22.14 -26.08
N LEU A 546 28.56 22.34 -24.86
CA LEU A 546 27.74 22.73 -23.71
C LEU A 546 28.20 24.12 -23.25
N ARG A 547 27.46 25.17 -23.63
CA ARG A 547 27.75 26.57 -23.27
C ARG A 547 27.07 26.93 -21.96
N GLY A 548 27.79 26.81 -20.85
CA GLY A 548 27.18 26.89 -19.51
C GLY A 548 26.30 25.67 -19.28
N ILE A 549 24.98 25.82 -19.46
CA ILE A 549 24.01 24.73 -19.45
C ILE A 549 23.19 24.60 -20.75
N GLU A 550 23.55 25.36 -21.79
CA GLU A 550 22.91 25.27 -23.10
C GLU A 550 23.58 24.19 -23.96
N LEU A 551 22.81 23.19 -24.38
CA LEU A 551 23.27 22.12 -25.28
C LEU A 551 23.13 22.55 -26.75
N ILE A 552 24.25 22.48 -27.48
CA ILE A 552 24.31 22.73 -28.92
C ILE A 552 24.87 21.48 -29.61
N VAL A 553 24.12 20.93 -30.57
CA VAL A 553 24.55 19.77 -31.37
C VAL A 553 24.75 20.23 -32.82
N HIS A 554 26.00 20.21 -33.28
CA HIS A 554 26.36 20.64 -34.64
C HIS A 554 26.32 19.49 -35.66
N ASP A 555 26.68 18.28 -35.25
CA ASP A 555 26.73 17.11 -36.15
C ASP A 555 26.17 15.84 -35.49
N TYR A 556 24.89 15.56 -35.75
CA TYR A 556 24.19 14.37 -35.24
C TYR A 556 24.72 13.04 -35.79
N GLN A 557 25.33 13.01 -36.98
CA GLN A 557 25.90 11.76 -37.52
C GLN A 557 27.14 11.35 -36.74
N GLN A 558 27.95 12.33 -36.34
CA GLN A 558 29.14 12.07 -35.56
C GLN A 558 28.81 11.74 -34.10
N VAL A 559 27.71 12.26 -33.55
CA VAL A 559 27.13 11.76 -32.29
C VAL A 559 26.85 10.26 -32.37
N ARG A 560 26.23 9.78 -33.47
CA ARG A 560 25.97 8.35 -33.69
C ARG A 560 27.27 7.53 -33.70
N ALA A 561 28.33 8.05 -34.30
CA ALA A 561 29.64 7.36 -34.31
C ALA A 561 30.27 7.27 -32.89
N SER A 562 30.14 8.31 -32.07
CA SER A 562 30.56 8.26 -30.66
C SER A 562 29.73 7.25 -29.84
N ILE A 563 28.40 7.22 -30.06
CA ILE A 563 27.50 6.22 -29.46
C ILE A 563 27.91 4.81 -29.86
N ALA A 564 28.19 4.56 -31.14
CA ALA A 564 28.64 3.25 -31.64
C ALA A 564 29.95 2.80 -30.98
N SER A 565 30.91 3.72 -30.86
CA SER A 565 32.19 3.44 -30.19
C SER A 565 32.01 3.11 -28.71
N LEU A 566 31.09 3.80 -28.02
CA LEU A 566 30.81 3.53 -26.60
C LEU A 566 30.03 2.22 -26.43
N LEU A 567 29.07 1.92 -27.30
CA LEU A 567 28.34 0.65 -27.30
C LEU A 567 29.28 -0.54 -27.44
N ALA A 568 30.26 -0.45 -28.35
CA ALA A 568 31.29 -1.47 -28.53
C ALA A 568 32.09 -1.71 -27.24
N GLU A 569 32.49 -0.64 -26.55
CA GLU A 569 33.30 -0.73 -25.33
C GLU A 569 32.48 -1.22 -24.14
N VAL A 570 31.26 -0.71 -23.95
CA VAL A 570 30.34 -1.17 -22.89
C VAL A 570 29.99 -2.65 -23.07
N GLN A 571 29.74 -3.09 -24.32
CA GLN A 571 29.51 -4.50 -24.61
C GLN A 571 30.76 -5.35 -24.31
N ARG A 572 31.97 -4.88 -24.67
CA ARG A 572 33.22 -5.56 -24.34
C ARG A 572 33.38 -5.72 -22.83
N ILE A 573 33.22 -4.63 -22.08
CA ILE A 573 33.32 -4.60 -20.61
C ILE A 573 32.38 -5.65 -20.00
N LYS A 574 31.11 -5.66 -20.41
CA LYS A 574 30.13 -6.64 -19.95
C LYS A 574 30.53 -8.07 -20.34
N SER A 575 30.83 -8.30 -21.61
CA SER A 575 31.07 -9.64 -22.14
C SER A 575 32.38 -10.28 -21.66
N GLU A 576 33.37 -9.48 -21.27
CA GLU A 576 34.65 -9.94 -20.71
C GLU A 576 34.67 -9.90 -19.17
N GLY A 577 33.67 -9.30 -18.51
CA GLY A 577 33.62 -9.16 -17.06
C GLY A 577 34.66 -8.20 -16.51
N ASP A 578 34.98 -7.13 -17.25
CA ASP A 578 36.06 -6.18 -16.95
C ASP A 578 35.62 -5.16 -15.89
N TYR A 579 35.66 -5.58 -14.62
CA TYR A 579 35.25 -4.76 -13.47
C TYR A 579 35.97 -3.41 -13.41
N GLU A 580 37.29 -3.36 -13.64
CA GLU A 580 38.06 -2.13 -13.52
C GLU A 580 37.73 -1.14 -14.63
N ALA A 581 37.49 -1.60 -15.86
CA ALA A 581 37.01 -0.73 -16.93
C ALA A 581 35.59 -0.22 -16.67
N ALA A 582 34.69 -1.07 -16.15
CA ALA A 582 33.35 -0.65 -15.72
C ALA A 582 33.42 0.45 -14.66
N ARG A 583 34.23 0.23 -13.62
CA ARG A 583 34.49 1.22 -12.56
C ARG A 583 35.03 2.52 -13.13
N ALA A 584 36.04 2.48 -13.99
CA ALA A 584 36.64 3.67 -14.56
C ALA A 584 35.63 4.49 -15.39
N LEU A 585 34.76 3.81 -16.14
CA LEU A 585 33.73 4.45 -16.94
C LEU A 585 32.64 5.09 -16.08
N VAL A 586 32.12 4.35 -15.09
CA VAL A 586 31.07 4.85 -14.18
C VAL A 586 31.60 5.98 -13.31
N GLU A 587 32.71 5.80 -12.60
CA GLU A 587 33.27 6.83 -11.72
C GLU A 587 33.76 8.07 -12.50
N GLY A 588 34.22 7.88 -13.73
CA GLY A 588 34.71 8.96 -14.59
C GLY A 588 33.61 9.87 -15.13
N TYR A 589 32.45 9.32 -15.47
CA TYR A 589 31.40 10.05 -16.21
C TYR A 589 30.05 10.09 -15.49
N ALA A 590 29.70 9.10 -14.69
CA ALA A 590 28.32 8.87 -14.22
C ALA A 590 27.99 9.50 -12.86
N VAL A 591 28.99 9.76 -12.00
CA VAL A 591 28.72 10.02 -10.56
C VAL A 591 28.70 11.50 -10.19
N ARG A 592 29.65 12.29 -10.73
CA ARG A 592 29.91 13.66 -10.26
C ARG A 592 28.79 14.62 -10.65
N VAL A 593 28.42 15.55 -9.79
CA VAL A 593 27.57 16.72 -10.09
C VAL A 593 28.41 17.98 -9.94
N PHE A 594 28.34 18.90 -10.90
CA PHE A 594 29.10 20.16 -10.86
C PHE A 594 28.27 21.24 -10.17
N GLU A 595 28.73 21.73 -9.02
CA GLU A 595 27.95 22.59 -8.12
C GLU A 595 27.42 23.87 -8.80
N ASP A 596 28.26 24.58 -9.55
CA ASP A 596 27.86 25.83 -10.21
C ASP A 596 26.75 25.59 -11.26
N GLN A 597 26.90 24.55 -12.10
CA GLN A 597 25.88 24.18 -13.08
C GLN A 597 24.60 23.69 -12.40
N HIS A 598 24.73 22.92 -11.33
CA HIS A 598 23.60 22.39 -10.59
C HIS A 598 22.77 23.50 -9.93
N ALA A 599 23.44 24.49 -9.33
CA ALA A 599 22.78 25.65 -8.77
C ALA A 599 21.99 26.43 -9.84
N GLU A 600 22.57 26.64 -11.03
CA GLU A 600 21.87 27.30 -12.15
C GLU A 600 20.66 26.49 -12.63
N ILE A 601 20.80 25.17 -12.76
CA ILE A 601 19.71 24.25 -13.18
C ILE A 601 18.54 24.33 -12.18
N LEU A 602 18.83 24.24 -10.88
CA LEU A 602 17.82 24.33 -9.83
C LEU A 602 17.17 25.71 -9.81
N GLU A 603 17.93 26.79 -10.01
CA GLU A 603 17.37 28.15 -10.07
C GLU A 603 16.43 28.33 -11.27
N ARG A 604 16.80 27.82 -12.45
CA ARG A 604 15.91 27.85 -13.63
C ARG A 604 14.67 27.00 -13.43
N TYR A 605 14.84 25.80 -12.87
CA TYR A 605 13.73 24.89 -12.61
C TYR A 605 12.75 25.44 -11.57
N ALA A 606 13.25 26.06 -10.49
CA ALA A 606 12.41 26.66 -9.45
C ALA A 606 11.50 27.78 -10.00
N LYS A 607 11.93 28.52 -11.03
CA LYS A 607 11.12 29.56 -11.68
C LYS A 607 9.92 29.00 -12.45
N LEU A 608 9.95 27.72 -12.82
CA LEU A 608 8.83 27.04 -13.49
C LEU A 608 7.74 26.60 -12.50
N GLY A 609 8.07 26.55 -11.21
CA GLY A 609 7.16 26.10 -10.16
C GLY A 609 6.75 24.63 -10.28
N ILE A 610 7.46 23.82 -11.08
CA ILE A 610 7.12 22.41 -11.34
C ILE A 610 7.54 21.55 -10.15
N ALA A 611 6.68 20.60 -9.77
CA ALA A 611 7.03 19.60 -8.77
C ALA A 611 7.95 18.52 -9.37
N PRO A 612 9.06 18.16 -8.70
CA PRO A 612 9.99 17.14 -9.20
C PRO A 612 9.40 15.72 -9.19
N TYR A 613 8.47 15.45 -8.28
CA TYR A 613 7.77 14.16 -8.19
C TYR A 613 6.34 14.29 -8.66
N ARG A 614 5.84 13.23 -9.29
CA ARG A 614 4.46 13.16 -9.75
C ARG A 614 3.84 11.85 -9.35
N GLY A 615 2.54 11.87 -9.15
CA GLY A 615 1.73 10.66 -9.05
C GLY A 615 0.37 10.88 -9.67
N PHE A 616 -0.51 9.90 -9.54
CA PHE A 616 -1.76 9.88 -10.28
C PHE A 616 -2.98 9.68 -9.41
N VAL A 617 -4.09 10.29 -9.82
CA VAL A 617 -5.44 9.91 -9.39
C VAL A 617 -5.96 8.84 -10.34
N ASN A 618 -6.43 7.73 -9.77
CA ASN A 618 -7.07 6.65 -10.52
C ASN A 618 -8.44 7.10 -11.07
N PRO A 619 -8.91 6.55 -12.19
CA PRO A 619 -10.30 6.65 -12.62
C PRO A 619 -11.23 5.92 -11.65
N ARG A 620 -12.47 6.40 -11.45
CA ARG A 620 -13.51 5.65 -10.73
C ARG A 620 -14.30 4.79 -11.71
N LEU A 621 -14.28 3.47 -11.52
CA LEU A 621 -15.10 2.55 -12.29
C LEU A 621 -16.46 2.34 -11.62
N GLU A 622 -17.55 2.49 -12.36
CA GLU A 622 -18.92 2.40 -11.85
C GLU A 622 -19.72 1.37 -12.65
N LEU A 623 -20.41 0.45 -11.95
CA LEU A 623 -21.32 -0.52 -12.57
C LEU A 623 -22.65 0.15 -12.91
N VAL A 624 -23.10 0.00 -14.15
CA VAL A 624 -24.43 0.45 -14.61
C VAL A 624 -25.38 -0.75 -14.65
N PHE A 625 -26.56 -0.61 -14.05
CA PHE A 625 -27.56 -1.67 -13.96
C PHE A 625 -28.79 -1.36 -14.83
N GLU A 626 -29.21 -2.33 -15.66
CA GLU A 626 -30.47 -2.31 -16.41
C GLU A 626 -31.16 -3.67 -16.29
N ASP A 627 -32.50 -3.68 -16.17
CA ASP A 627 -33.32 -4.89 -16.07
C ASP A 627 -32.86 -5.93 -15.01
N GLY A 628 -32.20 -5.46 -13.94
CA GLY A 628 -31.70 -6.31 -12.85
C GLY A 628 -30.36 -7.01 -13.14
N GLY A 629 -29.70 -6.71 -14.26
CA GLY A 629 -28.35 -7.16 -14.61
C GLY A 629 -27.36 -6.00 -14.77
N ILE A 630 -26.07 -6.32 -14.88
CA ILE A 630 -25.04 -5.32 -15.18
C ILE A 630 -25.06 -5.07 -16.69
N ALA A 631 -25.30 -3.84 -17.09
CA ALA A 631 -25.40 -3.41 -18.49
C ALA A 631 -24.09 -2.83 -19.02
N ASP A 632 -23.34 -2.10 -18.18
CA ASP A 632 -22.06 -1.51 -18.56
C ASP A 632 -21.15 -1.27 -17.34
N VAL A 633 -19.89 -0.94 -17.60
CA VAL A 633 -18.96 -0.35 -16.64
C VAL A 633 -18.45 0.98 -17.22
N VAL A 634 -18.60 2.05 -16.47
CA VAL A 634 -18.22 3.41 -16.90
C VAL A 634 -17.01 3.90 -16.10
N ALA A 635 -16.05 4.52 -16.76
CA ALA A 635 -14.89 5.14 -16.13
C ALA A 635 -15.08 6.66 -15.98
N HIS A 636 -15.01 7.15 -14.74
CA HIS A 636 -15.10 8.57 -14.38
C HIS A 636 -13.72 9.13 -14.03
N TYR A 637 -13.46 10.39 -14.41
CA TYR A 637 -12.15 11.04 -14.29
C TYR A 637 -12.23 12.41 -13.59
N ASP A 638 -13.29 12.64 -12.81
CA ASP A 638 -13.63 13.92 -12.20
C ASP A 638 -13.22 14.05 -10.72
N GLU A 639 -12.98 12.94 -10.02
CA GLU A 639 -12.60 12.99 -8.59
C GLU A 639 -11.28 13.72 -8.33
N GLY A 640 -11.27 14.60 -7.33
CA GLY A 640 -10.05 15.22 -6.82
C GLY A 640 -9.19 14.26 -5.98
N TYR A 641 -7.96 14.66 -5.66
CA TYR A 641 -7.04 13.83 -4.88
C TYR A 641 -7.56 13.53 -3.46
N ALA A 642 -8.01 14.56 -2.73
CA ALA A 642 -8.56 14.39 -1.38
C ALA A 642 -9.87 13.59 -1.40
N GLU A 643 -10.73 13.81 -2.40
CA GLU A 643 -11.98 13.06 -2.57
C GLU A 643 -11.71 11.57 -2.77
N GLN A 644 -10.75 11.24 -3.65
CA GLN A 644 -10.35 9.86 -3.91
C GLN A 644 -9.72 9.20 -2.68
N MET A 645 -8.82 9.88 -1.98
CA MET A 645 -8.15 9.30 -0.81
C MET A 645 -9.12 9.04 0.35
N LEU A 646 -10.05 9.96 0.60
CA LEU A 646 -11.09 9.77 1.60
C LEU A 646 -12.08 8.67 1.19
N ARG A 647 -12.45 8.60 -0.10
CA ARG A 647 -13.23 7.47 -0.63
C ARG A 647 -12.50 6.15 -0.44
N TYR A 648 -11.19 6.11 -0.68
CA TYR A 648 -10.39 4.91 -0.46
C TYR A 648 -10.32 4.49 1.00
N SER A 649 -10.19 5.44 1.93
CA SER A 649 -10.23 5.13 3.37
C SER A 649 -11.61 4.62 3.81
N ARG A 650 -12.70 5.13 3.23
CA ARG A 650 -14.06 4.69 3.55
C ARG A 650 -14.42 3.33 2.93
N ASP A 651 -14.20 3.18 1.62
CA ASP A 651 -14.72 2.03 0.86
C ASP A 651 -13.73 0.86 0.79
N TYR A 652 -12.43 1.14 0.97
CA TYR A 652 -11.35 0.15 0.92
C TYR A 652 -10.46 0.17 2.18
N GLY A 653 -10.93 0.79 3.27
CA GLY A 653 -10.37 0.64 4.61
C GLY A 653 -10.68 -0.76 5.15
N THR A 654 -9.75 -1.70 5.01
CA THR A 654 -9.98 -3.13 5.26
C THR A 654 -9.26 -3.65 6.51
N LEU A 655 -8.31 -2.89 7.05
CA LEU A 655 -7.55 -3.28 8.23
C LEU A 655 -7.92 -2.44 9.46
N PRO A 656 -7.82 -3.00 10.68
CA PRO A 656 -7.83 -2.20 11.90
C PRO A 656 -6.59 -1.29 11.93
N SER A 657 -6.58 -0.28 12.80
CA SER A 657 -5.45 0.65 12.90
C SER A 657 -4.15 0.02 13.44
N ASP A 658 -4.25 -1.15 14.08
CA ASP A 658 -3.11 -2.02 14.45
C ASP A 658 -3.45 -3.50 14.11
N PRO A 659 -3.17 -3.95 12.86
CA PRO A 659 -3.44 -5.31 12.42
C PRO A 659 -2.55 -6.36 13.07
N VAL A 660 -1.34 -5.98 13.53
CA VAL A 660 -0.40 -6.89 14.20
C VAL A 660 -0.94 -7.28 15.57
N ALA A 661 -1.41 -6.31 16.37
CA ALA A 661 -2.01 -6.59 17.68
C ALA A 661 -3.23 -7.53 17.58
N VAL A 662 -4.07 -7.34 16.55
CA VAL A 662 -5.23 -8.22 16.29
C VAL A 662 -4.79 -9.62 15.90
N GLU A 663 -3.74 -9.77 15.08
CA GLU A 663 -3.21 -11.08 14.72
C GLU A 663 -2.62 -11.81 15.93
N GLU A 664 -1.88 -11.13 16.80
CA GLU A 664 -1.32 -11.73 18.02
C GLU A 664 -2.39 -12.23 18.99
N LEU A 665 -3.57 -11.60 19.02
CA LEU A 665 -4.72 -12.07 19.78
C LEU A 665 -5.35 -13.32 19.15
N ARG A 666 -5.45 -13.36 17.83
CA ARG A 666 -6.09 -14.44 17.08
C ARG A 666 -5.22 -15.69 17.05
N THR A 667 -3.94 -15.51 16.73
CA THR A 667 -2.95 -16.57 16.56
C THR A 667 -1.73 -16.29 17.44
N PRO A 668 -1.86 -16.40 18.77
CA PRO A 668 -0.74 -16.13 19.67
C PRO A 668 0.35 -17.19 19.53
N HIS A 669 1.60 -16.73 19.65
CA HIS A 669 2.79 -17.57 19.74
C HIS A 669 3.34 -17.52 21.17
N PRO A 670 2.76 -18.29 22.11
CA PRO A 670 3.12 -18.22 23.53
C PRO A 670 4.50 -18.81 23.81
N SER A 671 5.11 -18.35 24.91
CA SER A 671 6.30 -18.98 25.47
C SER A 671 6.04 -20.42 25.97
N GLU A 672 7.09 -21.23 26.09
CA GLU A 672 7.06 -22.54 26.73
C GLU A 672 6.54 -22.45 28.17
N GLN A 673 6.92 -21.39 28.89
CA GLN A 673 6.42 -21.10 30.23
C GLN A 673 4.91 -20.85 30.22
N THR A 674 4.41 -20.01 29.30
CA THR A 674 2.98 -19.76 29.13
C THR A 674 2.22 -21.04 28.80
N LEU A 675 2.76 -21.88 27.91
CA LEU A 675 2.16 -23.18 27.57
C LEU A 675 2.11 -24.13 28.77
N ALA A 676 3.16 -24.16 29.60
CA ALA A 676 3.19 -24.98 30.81
C ALA A 676 2.11 -24.54 31.81
N ILE A 677 2.01 -23.24 32.09
CA ILE A 677 0.98 -22.67 32.98
C ILE A 677 -0.43 -22.99 32.45
N ALA A 678 -0.67 -22.76 31.17
CA ALA A 678 -1.98 -23.01 30.57
C ALA A 678 -2.35 -24.50 30.56
N LYS A 679 -1.37 -25.40 30.39
CA LYS A 679 -1.56 -26.85 30.48
C LYS A 679 -1.95 -27.28 31.89
N GLU A 680 -1.25 -26.79 32.91
CA GLU A 680 -1.58 -27.08 34.31
C GLU A 680 -2.97 -26.53 34.68
N LEU A 681 -3.26 -25.28 34.27
CA LEU A 681 -4.56 -24.67 34.46
C LEU A 681 -5.67 -25.53 33.85
N ARG A 682 -5.54 -25.91 32.58
CA ARG A 682 -6.53 -26.72 31.86
C ARG A 682 -6.72 -28.09 32.51
N ALA A 683 -5.65 -28.72 33.00
CA ALA A 683 -5.74 -29.98 33.73
C ALA A 683 -6.57 -29.83 35.01
N GLY A 684 -6.29 -28.80 35.81
CA GLY A 684 -7.04 -28.52 37.05
C GLY A 684 -8.52 -28.16 36.82
N LEU A 685 -8.82 -27.43 35.75
CA LEU A 685 -10.21 -27.14 35.36
C LEU A 685 -10.95 -28.41 34.95
N ARG A 686 -10.30 -29.29 34.17
CA ARG A 686 -10.88 -30.55 33.71
C ARG A 686 -11.15 -31.53 34.85
N THR A 687 -10.25 -31.63 35.84
CA THR A 687 -10.46 -32.51 37.00
C THR A 687 -11.61 -32.04 37.89
N SER A 688 -11.93 -30.75 37.85
CA SER A 688 -13.00 -30.15 38.64
C SER A 688 -14.34 -30.05 37.90
N MET A 689 -14.42 -30.60 36.68
CA MET A 689 -15.57 -30.45 35.77
C MET A 689 -16.89 -30.95 36.37
N ASP A 690 -17.95 -30.17 36.17
CA ASP A 690 -19.34 -30.57 36.43
C ASP A 690 -20.07 -30.83 35.11
N GLY A 691 -20.24 -32.11 34.77
CA GLY A 691 -20.89 -32.54 33.54
C GLY A 691 -22.40 -32.22 33.49
N VAL A 692 -23.06 -32.10 34.65
CA VAL A 692 -24.49 -31.79 34.73
C VAL A 692 -24.71 -30.31 34.42
N ILE A 693 -23.94 -29.43 35.07
CA ILE A 693 -23.98 -27.99 34.80
C ILE A 693 -23.57 -27.72 33.34
N SER A 694 -22.48 -28.32 32.88
CA SER A 694 -22.02 -28.20 31.49
C SER A 694 -23.13 -28.53 30.47
N SER A 695 -23.89 -29.59 30.73
CA SER A 695 -25.00 -30.01 29.85
C SER A 695 -26.19 -29.06 29.95
N SER A 696 -26.57 -28.64 31.15
CA SER A 696 -27.65 -27.66 31.35
C SER A 696 -27.34 -26.31 30.67
N MET A 697 -26.08 -25.86 30.69
CA MET A 697 -25.68 -24.62 30.01
C MET A 697 -25.86 -24.74 28.49
N ARG A 698 -25.51 -25.88 27.90
CA ARG A 698 -25.74 -26.14 26.46
C ARG A 698 -27.23 -26.13 26.11
N GLU A 699 -28.07 -26.76 26.94
CA GLU A 699 -29.53 -26.77 26.75
C GLU A 699 -30.15 -25.36 26.81
N LYS A 700 -29.53 -24.45 27.57
CA LYS A 700 -29.95 -23.04 27.69
C LYS A 700 -29.35 -22.12 26.62
N GLY A 701 -28.69 -22.66 25.60
CA GLY A 701 -28.16 -21.90 24.48
C GLY A 701 -26.78 -21.26 24.70
N LEU A 702 -26.07 -21.59 25.79
CA LEU A 702 -24.69 -21.14 26.01
C LEU A 702 -23.72 -22.07 25.26
N HIS A 703 -23.60 -21.83 23.96
CA HIS A 703 -22.75 -22.63 23.08
C HIS A 703 -21.29 -22.15 23.12
N TYR A 704 -20.41 -23.04 23.58
CA TYR A 704 -18.96 -22.94 23.52
C TYR A 704 -18.41 -24.25 22.94
N GLY A 705 -17.25 -24.23 22.29
CA GLY A 705 -16.59 -25.46 21.83
C GLY A 705 -16.36 -26.45 22.98
N ILE A 706 -15.86 -25.96 24.12
CA ILE A 706 -15.75 -26.73 25.37
C ILE A 706 -16.25 -25.88 26.55
N ASN A 707 -16.99 -26.51 27.47
CA ASN A 707 -17.43 -25.94 28.75
C ASN A 707 -17.32 -26.98 29.86
N PHE A 708 -16.59 -26.67 30.94
CA PHE A 708 -16.42 -27.56 32.10
C PHE A 708 -17.51 -27.42 33.18
N GLY A 709 -18.48 -26.52 33.01
CA GLY A 709 -19.60 -26.35 33.95
C GLY A 709 -19.17 -25.74 35.28
N LEU A 710 -18.03 -25.05 35.33
CA LEU A 710 -17.52 -24.48 36.58
C LEU A 710 -18.22 -23.15 36.92
N THR A 711 -18.44 -22.93 38.21
CA THR A 711 -19.04 -21.69 38.71
C THR A 711 -18.09 -20.50 38.52
N LEU A 712 -18.66 -19.30 38.36
CA LEU A 712 -17.86 -18.08 38.20
C LEU A 712 -16.95 -17.81 39.41
N GLU A 713 -17.40 -18.11 40.63
CA GLU A 713 -16.59 -17.99 41.84
C GLU A 713 -15.34 -18.89 41.81
N TYR A 714 -15.48 -20.12 41.30
CA TYR A 714 -14.34 -21.01 41.12
C TYR A 714 -13.37 -20.47 40.07
N ILE A 715 -13.89 -19.99 38.94
CA ILE A 715 -13.10 -19.37 37.86
C ILE A 715 -12.31 -18.17 38.39
N GLN A 716 -12.95 -17.27 39.13
CA GLN A 716 -12.31 -16.09 39.73
C GLN A 716 -11.19 -16.46 40.71
N ARG A 717 -11.40 -17.47 41.57
CA ARG A 717 -10.35 -17.96 42.48
C ARG A 717 -9.15 -18.55 41.74
N ARG A 718 -9.40 -19.26 40.64
CA ARG A 718 -8.31 -19.80 39.79
C ARG A 718 -7.56 -18.68 39.08
N ALA A 719 -8.27 -17.69 38.54
CA ALA A 719 -7.67 -16.53 37.87
C ALA A 719 -6.77 -15.73 38.83
N ALA A 720 -7.20 -15.52 40.07
CA ALA A 720 -6.44 -14.78 41.08
C ALA A 720 -5.08 -15.43 41.45
N ALA A 721 -4.88 -16.71 41.16
CA ALA A 721 -3.64 -17.43 41.40
C ALA A 721 -2.68 -17.41 40.19
N LEU A 722 -3.09 -16.82 39.06
CA LEU A 722 -2.29 -16.72 37.84
C LEU A 722 -1.58 -15.37 37.75
N PRO A 723 -0.46 -15.29 37.02
CA PRO A 723 0.15 -14.00 36.70
C PRO A 723 -0.79 -13.15 35.83
N GLN A 724 -0.79 -11.84 36.07
CA GLN A 724 -1.34 -10.86 35.12
C GLN A 724 -0.35 -10.76 33.96
N SER A 725 -0.70 -11.33 32.81
CA SER A 725 0.21 -11.47 31.67
C SER A 725 -0.59 -11.43 30.37
N ALA A 726 -0.26 -10.51 29.48
CA ALA A 726 -0.90 -10.43 28.17
C ALA A 726 -0.64 -11.68 27.32
N ASP A 727 0.58 -12.21 27.31
CA ASP A 727 0.92 -13.46 26.59
C ASP A 727 0.02 -14.63 27.01
N LEU A 728 -0.10 -14.88 28.32
CA LEU A 728 -1.00 -15.91 28.83
C LEU A 728 -2.46 -15.59 28.54
N ALA A 729 -2.90 -14.35 28.72
CA ALA A 729 -4.28 -13.94 28.46
C ALA A 729 -4.67 -14.16 26.99
N ARG A 730 -3.86 -13.69 26.03
CA ARG A 730 -4.05 -13.88 24.58
C ARG A 730 -4.12 -15.37 24.25
N TYR A 731 -3.20 -16.17 24.77
CA TYR A 731 -3.24 -17.62 24.57
C TYR A 731 -4.55 -18.23 25.07
N LEU A 732 -4.99 -17.92 26.29
CA LEU A 732 -6.24 -18.44 26.85
C LEU A 732 -7.49 -18.00 26.07
N LEU A 733 -7.54 -16.73 25.67
CA LEU A 733 -8.65 -16.14 24.90
C LEU A 733 -8.79 -16.74 23.50
N SER A 734 -7.66 -17.11 22.88
CA SER A 734 -7.66 -17.77 21.56
C SER A 734 -8.22 -19.19 21.58
N ARG A 735 -8.40 -19.81 22.76
CA ARG A 735 -8.94 -21.17 22.88
C ARG A 735 -10.46 -21.13 23.00
N ASP A 736 -11.15 -21.99 22.28
CA ASP A 736 -12.61 -22.11 22.38
C ASP A 736 -13.07 -22.96 23.59
N VAL A 737 -12.69 -22.50 24.78
CA VAL A 737 -13.04 -23.11 26.06
C VAL A 737 -13.59 -22.03 26.98
N ARG A 738 -14.83 -22.17 27.45
CA ARG A 738 -15.53 -21.17 28.30
C ARG A 738 -14.66 -20.68 29.46
N GLU A 739 -14.18 -21.60 30.29
CA GLU A 739 -13.41 -21.27 31.48
C GLU A 739 -12.11 -20.53 31.13
N LEU A 740 -11.45 -20.87 30.02
CA LEU A 740 -10.21 -20.21 29.61
C LEU A 740 -10.50 -18.80 29.09
N LYS A 741 -11.57 -18.60 28.30
CA LYS A 741 -12.00 -17.26 27.85
C LYS A 741 -12.30 -16.34 29.03
N LEU A 742 -13.06 -16.83 30.03
CA LEU A 742 -13.39 -16.06 31.23
C LEU A 742 -12.17 -15.75 32.09
N ILE A 743 -11.24 -16.70 32.26
CA ILE A 743 -9.99 -16.47 32.99
C ILE A 743 -9.11 -15.47 32.23
N GLY A 744 -8.99 -15.60 30.91
CA GLY A 744 -8.22 -14.70 30.06
C GLY A 744 -8.63 -13.24 30.25
N GLN A 745 -9.93 -12.94 30.27
CA GLN A 745 -10.45 -11.58 30.55
C GLN A 745 -10.06 -11.06 31.96
N LEU A 746 -9.99 -11.94 32.96
CA LEU A 746 -9.66 -11.58 34.34
C LEU A 746 -8.16 -11.32 34.57
N ILE A 747 -7.29 -11.96 33.78
CA ILE A 747 -5.83 -11.86 33.93
C ILE A 747 -5.15 -10.96 32.90
N TYR A 748 -5.89 -10.48 31.90
CA TYR A 748 -5.36 -9.55 30.91
C TYR A 748 -5.01 -8.22 31.63
N PRO A 749 -3.76 -7.73 31.55
CA PRO A 749 -3.36 -6.44 32.11
C PRO A 749 -4.13 -5.29 31.45
N ALA A 750 -4.80 -4.45 32.24
CA ALA A 750 -5.74 -3.45 31.69
C ALA A 750 -5.01 -2.34 30.89
N GLU A 751 -3.78 -2.06 31.28
CA GLU A 751 -2.85 -1.11 30.65
C GLU A 751 -2.33 -1.58 29.28
N GLU A 752 -2.44 -2.88 28.95
CA GLU A 752 -2.05 -3.44 27.66
C GLU A 752 -3.23 -3.67 26.71
N VAL A 753 -4.44 -3.20 27.09
CA VAL A 753 -5.63 -3.28 26.24
C VAL A 753 -5.71 -2.00 25.40
N THR A 754 -5.67 -2.16 24.08
CA THR A 754 -5.91 -1.08 23.12
C THR A 754 -7.36 -1.10 22.61
N LEU A 755 -7.75 -0.10 21.81
CA LEU A 755 -9.03 -0.11 21.10
C LEU A 755 -9.18 -1.37 20.24
N GLU A 756 -8.15 -1.78 19.51
CA GLU A 756 -8.15 -2.92 18.60
C GLU A 756 -8.35 -4.23 19.38
N VAL A 757 -7.65 -4.37 20.51
CA VAL A 757 -7.81 -5.51 21.42
C VAL A 757 -9.25 -5.55 21.95
N ALA A 758 -9.75 -4.43 22.45
CA ALA A 758 -11.10 -4.32 22.99
C ALA A 758 -12.17 -4.62 21.93
N THR A 759 -11.99 -4.11 20.71
CA THR A 759 -12.90 -4.28 19.57
C THR A 759 -12.94 -5.73 19.11
N TYR A 760 -11.78 -6.39 19.00
CA TYR A 760 -11.69 -7.81 18.66
C TYR A 760 -12.34 -8.71 19.72
N LEU A 761 -12.11 -8.41 21.00
CA LEU A 761 -12.74 -9.18 22.09
C LEU A 761 -14.26 -8.95 22.14
N ALA A 762 -14.73 -7.73 21.86
CA ALA A 762 -16.15 -7.42 21.78
C ALA A 762 -16.83 -8.17 20.61
N SER A 763 -16.22 -8.15 19.42
CA SER A 763 -16.77 -8.81 18.23
C SER A 763 -16.85 -10.33 18.39
N THR A 764 -15.80 -10.95 18.93
CA THR A 764 -15.77 -12.40 19.20
C THR A 764 -16.69 -12.83 20.35
N SER A 765 -17.13 -11.88 21.19
CA SER A 765 -18.07 -12.14 22.29
C SER A 765 -19.54 -11.95 21.89
N PHE A 766 -19.83 -11.31 20.74
CA PHE A 766 -21.18 -10.88 20.36
C PHE A 766 -22.26 -11.96 20.51
N SER A 767 -22.00 -13.16 20.03
CA SER A 767 -22.95 -14.28 20.00
C SER A 767 -23.17 -14.94 21.37
N ASN A 768 -22.38 -14.57 22.40
CA ASN A 768 -22.44 -15.21 23.71
C ASN A 768 -22.73 -14.17 24.82
N PRO A 769 -23.97 -14.13 25.35
CA PRO A 769 -24.37 -13.16 26.37
C PRO A 769 -23.47 -13.14 27.61
N GLU A 770 -23.04 -14.31 28.08
CA GLU A 770 -22.16 -14.42 29.25
C GLU A 770 -20.78 -13.81 28.98
N LEU A 771 -20.20 -14.06 27.81
CA LEU A 771 -18.90 -13.48 27.45
C LEU A 771 -18.98 -11.96 27.33
N ARG A 772 -20.07 -11.40 26.79
CA ARG A 772 -20.26 -9.94 26.70
C ARG A 772 -20.32 -9.29 28.08
N ASP A 773 -21.16 -9.83 28.96
CA ASP A 773 -21.31 -9.31 30.32
C ASP A 773 -20.02 -9.42 31.12
N CYS A 774 -19.31 -10.54 30.97
CA CYS A 774 -18.02 -10.77 31.61
C CYS A 774 -16.92 -9.88 31.03
N LEU A 775 -16.90 -9.64 29.71
CA LEU A 775 -15.90 -8.76 29.08
C LEU A 775 -16.04 -7.34 29.63
N ALA A 776 -17.26 -6.81 29.65
CA ALA A 776 -17.53 -5.50 30.22
C ALA A 776 -17.15 -5.43 31.70
N LYS A 777 -17.53 -6.44 32.49
CA LYS A 777 -17.34 -6.45 33.96
C LYS A 777 -15.91 -6.75 34.41
N HIS A 778 -15.20 -7.66 33.75
CA HIS A 778 -13.94 -8.21 34.25
C HIS A 778 -12.72 -7.59 33.58
N LEU A 779 -12.86 -7.09 32.35
CA LEU A 779 -11.76 -6.45 31.62
C LEU A 779 -12.01 -4.94 31.44
N LEU A 780 -13.07 -4.55 30.74
CA LEU A 780 -13.29 -3.14 30.37
C LEU A 780 -13.53 -2.23 31.57
N ASP A 781 -14.13 -2.74 32.64
CA ASP A 781 -14.27 -2.07 33.94
C ASP A 781 -12.94 -1.67 34.60
N ARG A 782 -11.82 -2.29 34.20
CA ARG A 782 -10.47 -1.98 34.68
C ARG A 782 -9.70 -1.06 33.71
N CYS A 783 -10.21 -0.85 32.50
CA CYS A 783 -9.56 -0.07 31.46
C CYS A 783 -10.09 1.36 31.49
N SER A 784 -9.26 2.35 31.83
CA SER A 784 -9.69 3.76 31.95
C SER A 784 -10.26 4.34 30.66
N ASP A 785 -9.81 3.85 29.51
CA ASP A 785 -10.22 4.33 28.18
C ASP A 785 -11.47 3.60 27.64
N ALA A 786 -11.98 2.57 28.33
CA ALA A 786 -13.15 1.82 27.88
C ALA A 786 -14.41 2.65 27.64
N PRO A 787 -14.73 3.73 28.40
CA PRO A 787 -15.82 4.62 28.04
C PRO A 787 -15.64 5.25 26.67
N ASN A 788 -14.42 5.70 26.33
CA ASN A 788 -14.12 6.33 25.05
C ASN A 788 -14.19 5.35 23.88
N TRP A 789 -13.68 4.12 24.06
CA TRP A 789 -13.85 3.05 23.08
C TRP A 789 -15.34 2.71 22.87
N SER A 790 -16.12 2.66 23.96
CA SER A 790 -17.55 2.36 23.90
C SER A 790 -18.34 3.48 23.22
N LEU A 791 -18.00 4.74 23.46
CA LEU A 791 -18.55 5.87 22.72
C LEU A 791 -18.22 5.78 21.24
N THR A 792 -16.97 5.44 20.89
CA THR A 792 -16.55 5.24 19.50
C THR A 792 -17.41 4.17 18.84
N TRP A 793 -17.57 2.99 19.46
CA TRP A 793 -18.42 1.93 18.91
C TRP A 793 -19.89 2.33 18.74
N VAL A 794 -20.43 3.13 19.66
CA VAL A 794 -21.85 3.53 19.65
C VAL A 794 -22.12 4.67 18.66
N LEU A 795 -21.19 5.60 18.51
CA LEU A 795 -21.39 6.84 17.76
C LEU A 795 -20.86 6.79 16.33
N ASP A 796 -19.90 5.91 16.05
CA ASP A 796 -19.35 5.71 14.72
C ASP A 796 -20.36 4.97 13.84
N GLU A 797 -20.83 5.67 12.82
CA GLU A 797 -21.78 5.15 11.82
C GLU A 797 -21.08 4.58 10.58
N GLU A 798 -19.81 4.93 10.36
CA GLU A 798 -19.06 4.53 9.17
C GLU A 798 -18.57 3.08 9.27
N HIS A 799 -18.03 2.67 10.42
CA HIS A 799 -17.46 1.32 10.60
C HIS A 799 -18.50 0.24 10.98
N ASN A 800 -19.78 0.62 11.06
CA ASN A 800 -20.94 -0.28 11.27
C ASN A 800 -20.75 -1.32 12.40
N TYR A 801 -20.58 -0.85 13.63
CA TYR A 801 -20.34 -1.65 14.84
C TYR A 801 -21.57 -2.40 15.42
N GLN A 802 -22.55 -2.77 14.61
CA GLN A 802 -23.85 -3.30 15.06
C GLN A 802 -23.73 -4.49 16.02
N ASP A 803 -22.80 -5.41 15.74
CA ASP A 803 -22.57 -6.60 16.55
C ASP A 803 -21.89 -6.28 17.90
N ILE A 804 -21.22 -5.14 18.05
CA ILE A 804 -20.54 -4.79 19.31
C ILE A 804 -21.30 -3.74 20.13
N LEU A 805 -22.33 -3.09 19.57
CA LEU A 805 -23.20 -2.14 20.29
C LEU A 805 -23.68 -2.64 21.66
N PRO A 806 -24.11 -3.91 21.85
CA PRO A 806 -24.50 -4.38 23.17
C PRO A 806 -23.38 -4.24 24.21
N VAL A 807 -22.14 -4.55 23.84
CA VAL A 807 -20.98 -4.43 24.74
C VAL A 807 -20.70 -2.97 25.06
N GLY A 808 -20.76 -2.08 24.06
CA GLY A 808 -20.57 -0.64 24.25
C GLY A 808 -21.59 -0.03 25.21
N PHE A 809 -22.89 -0.30 25.01
CA PHE A 809 -23.94 0.19 25.90
C PHE A 809 -23.82 -0.37 27.33
N ILE A 810 -23.53 -1.67 27.48
CA ILE A 810 -23.30 -2.28 28.81
C ILE A 810 -22.10 -1.61 29.50
N CYS A 811 -21.00 -1.41 28.79
CA CYS A 811 -19.80 -0.77 29.33
C CYS A 811 -20.10 0.65 29.83
N LEU A 812 -20.74 1.48 29.01
CA LEU A 812 -21.15 2.84 29.39
C LEU A 812 -22.08 2.84 30.61
N ALA A 813 -23.10 1.96 30.62
CA ALA A 813 -24.03 1.85 31.74
C ALA A 813 -23.31 1.54 33.07
N ARG A 814 -22.29 0.67 33.02
CA ARG A 814 -21.48 0.29 34.18
C ARG A 814 -20.60 1.43 34.67
N TRP A 815 -19.91 2.12 33.76
CA TRP A 815 -19.07 3.27 34.10
C TRP A 815 -19.88 4.44 34.66
N ILE A 816 -21.04 4.75 34.07
CA ILE A 816 -21.96 5.77 34.60
C ILE A 816 -22.44 5.40 36.00
N SER A 817 -22.80 4.13 36.23
CA SER A 817 -23.20 3.65 37.56
C SER A 817 -22.08 3.78 38.62
N ARG A 818 -20.83 3.91 38.19
CA ARG A 818 -19.64 4.12 39.04
C ARG A 818 -19.23 5.59 39.16
N GLY A 819 -20.00 6.50 38.58
CA GLY A 819 -19.78 7.94 38.68
C GLY A 819 -19.05 8.57 37.49
N TRP A 820 -18.76 7.83 36.41
CA TRP A 820 -18.29 8.45 35.18
C TRP A 820 -19.40 9.30 34.54
N GLN A 821 -19.04 10.47 34.03
CA GLN A 821 -19.99 11.47 33.53
C GLN A 821 -19.81 11.67 32.04
N VAL A 822 -20.93 11.70 31.30
CA VAL A 822 -20.94 12.05 29.87
C VAL A 822 -20.88 13.58 29.76
N GLN A 823 -19.72 14.12 29.42
CA GLN A 823 -19.48 15.56 29.32
C GLN A 823 -19.64 16.07 27.88
N GLY A 824 -20.11 17.30 27.72
CA GLY A 824 -20.31 17.95 26.41
C GLY A 824 -21.73 17.78 25.85
N GLU A 825 -22.34 18.89 25.43
CA GLU A 825 -23.73 18.94 24.95
C GLU A 825 -23.91 18.12 23.66
N SER A 826 -22.96 18.21 22.72
CA SER A 826 -22.96 17.46 21.47
C SER A 826 -22.93 15.95 21.72
N LEU A 827 -22.02 15.51 22.59
CA LEU A 827 -21.85 14.09 22.95
C LEU A 827 -23.10 13.54 23.62
N ARG A 828 -23.65 14.25 24.60
CA ARG A 828 -24.88 13.86 25.31
C ARG A 828 -26.04 13.71 24.33
N SER A 829 -26.19 14.67 23.41
CA SER A 829 -27.26 14.66 22.41
C SER A 829 -27.14 13.48 21.44
N ARG A 830 -25.94 13.22 20.91
CA ARG A 830 -25.67 12.10 20.00
C ARG A 830 -25.84 10.75 20.69
N LEU A 831 -25.28 10.57 21.87
CA LEU A 831 -25.40 9.32 22.63
C LEU A 831 -26.87 9.01 22.95
N MET A 832 -27.64 10.02 23.37
CA MET A 832 -29.07 9.90 23.60
C MET A 832 -29.80 9.46 22.32
N ALA A 833 -29.56 10.13 21.20
CA ALA A 833 -30.18 9.79 19.92
C ALA A 833 -29.84 8.36 19.48
N ARG A 834 -28.58 7.94 19.58
CA ARG A 834 -28.13 6.59 19.21
C ARG A 834 -28.73 5.51 20.13
N ALA A 835 -28.82 5.78 21.43
CA ALA A 835 -29.44 4.84 22.37
C ALA A 835 -30.94 4.66 22.11
N PHE A 836 -31.67 5.73 21.76
CA PHE A 836 -33.08 5.65 21.39
C PHE A 836 -33.29 4.98 20.02
N ALA A 837 -32.46 5.31 19.02
CA ALA A 837 -32.51 4.67 17.71
C ALA A 837 -32.26 3.15 17.81
N ALA A 838 -31.40 2.71 18.72
CA ALA A 838 -31.17 1.29 18.99
C ALA A 838 -32.41 0.55 19.53
N LEU A 839 -33.42 1.27 20.04
CA LEU A 839 -34.72 0.76 20.50
C LEU A 839 -35.79 0.74 19.42
N GLU A 840 -35.55 1.32 18.24
CA GLU A 840 -36.50 1.23 17.13
C GLU A 840 -36.58 -0.23 16.62
N ALA A 841 -37.78 -0.76 16.53
CA ALA A 841 -38.07 -2.14 16.16
C ALA A 841 -38.59 -2.18 14.72
N GLU A 842 -37.71 -2.38 13.75
CA GLU A 842 -38.13 -2.77 12.40
C GLU A 842 -38.36 -4.28 12.36
N GLN A 843 -39.63 -4.71 12.44
CA GLN A 843 -40.09 -6.10 12.18
C GLN A 843 -39.63 -7.19 13.18
N GLU A 844 -39.21 -6.83 14.40
CA GLU A 844 -38.70 -7.79 15.39
C GLU A 844 -39.80 -8.31 16.34
N ALA A 845 -39.90 -9.63 16.50
CA ALA A 845 -40.90 -10.28 17.36
C ALA A 845 -40.49 -10.39 18.84
N HIS A 846 -39.24 -10.07 19.19
CA HIS A 846 -38.67 -10.18 20.54
C HIS A 846 -37.57 -9.12 20.75
N ILE A 847 -37.31 -8.78 22.01
CA ILE A 847 -36.28 -7.79 22.37
C ILE A 847 -34.89 -8.36 22.04
N MET A 848 -34.16 -7.64 21.20
CA MET A 848 -32.80 -7.95 20.79
C MET A 848 -31.77 -7.57 21.86
N PRO A 849 -30.60 -8.22 21.91
CA PRO A 849 -29.56 -7.88 22.88
C PRO A 849 -29.12 -6.41 22.85
N ARG A 850 -29.10 -5.79 21.66
CA ARG A 850 -28.79 -4.36 21.51
C ARG A 850 -29.81 -3.46 22.20
N GLN A 851 -31.10 -3.81 22.11
CA GLN A 851 -32.20 -3.08 22.74
C GLN A 851 -32.13 -3.21 24.27
N GLN A 852 -31.88 -4.43 24.78
CA GLN A 852 -31.71 -4.65 26.24
C GLN A 852 -30.54 -3.83 26.80
N ALA A 853 -29.42 -3.79 26.07
CA ALA A 853 -28.24 -3.04 26.48
C ALA A 853 -28.47 -1.52 26.41
N ALA A 854 -29.16 -1.02 25.37
CA ALA A 854 -29.54 0.38 25.26
C ALA A 854 -30.49 0.82 26.38
N LEU A 855 -31.52 0.01 26.70
CA LEU A 855 -32.39 0.24 27.86
C LEU A 855 -31.58 0.30 29.16
N LEU A 856 -30.65 -0.63 29.35
CA LEU A 856 -29.78 -0.63 30.53
C LEU A 856 -28.99 0.69 30.63
N LEU A 857 -28.39 1.17 29.53
CA LEU A 857 -27.70 2.45 29.49
C LEU A 857 -28.62 3.60 29.89
N LEU A 858 -29.77 3.75 29.23
CA LEU A 858 -30.71 4.84 29.48
C LEU A 858 -31.19 4.86 30.94
N LYS A 859 -31.52 3.69 31.50
CA LYS A 859 -31.95 3.57 32.91
C LYS A 859 -30.84 3.96 33.88
N ARG A 860 -29.61 3.48 33.67
CA ARG A 860 -28.47 3.83 34.53
C ARG A 860 -28.08 5.29 34.40
N TRP A 861 -28.16 5.84 33.20
CA TRP A 861 -27.82 7.23 32.94
C TRP A 861 -28.85 8.19 33.53
N GLY A 862 -30.15 8.00 33.28
CA GLY A 862 -31.18 8.84 33.91
C GLY A 862 -31.22 8.75 35.43
N ARG A 863 -30.81 7.62 36.02
CA ARG A 863 -30.66 7.51 37.47
C ARG A 863 -29.46 8.28 38.02
N ALA A 864 -28.36 8.32 37.28
CA ALA A 864 -27.12 8.97 37.72
C ALA A 864 -27.08 10.48 37.40
N ASP A 865 -27.90 10.93 36.44
CA ASP A 865 -27.84 12.27 35.86
C ASP A 865 -29.25 12.86 35.70
N ALA A 866 -29.56 13.87 36.52
CA ALA A 866 -30.88 14.50 36.57
C ALA A 866 -31.22 15.28 35.29
N GLU A 867 -30.23 15.83 34.59
CA GLU A 867 -30.45 16.54 33.34
C GLU A 867 -30.75 15.54 32.21
N ALA A 868 -29.96 14.46 32.12
CA ALA A 868 -30.22 13.40 31.16
C ALA A 868 -31.62 12.79 31.36
N LYS A 869 -32.02 12.56 32.61
CA LYS A 869 -33.39 12.13 32.97
C LYS A 869 -34.45 13.10 32.46
N ALA A 870 -34.30 14.40 32.70
CA ALA A 870 -35.26 15.40 32.24
C ALA A 870 -35.40 15.38 30.71
N VAL A 871 -34.27 15.29 29.99
CA VAL A 871 -34.26 15.19 28.52
C VAL A 871 -34.95 13.90 28.04
N MET A 872 -34.69 12.75 28.69
CA MET A 872 -35.31 11.46 28.34
C MET A 872 -36.84 11.50 28.48
N LEU A 873 -37.36 12.09 29.57
CA LEU A 873 -38.81 12.18 29.81
C LEU A 873 -39.54 13.07 28.78
N GLU A 874 -38.84 14.04 28.20
CA GLU A 874 -39.42 14.95 27.21
C GLU A 874 -39.31 14.46 25.76
N ARG A 875 -38.55 13.38 25.50
CA ARG A 875 -38.33 12.81 24.15
C ARG A 875 -39.64 12.40 23.46
N PRO A 876 -39.88 12.85 22.21
CA PRO A 876 -41.06 12.45 21.43
C PRO A 876 -41.23 10.93 21.30
N GLU A 877 -40.13 10.20 21.14
CA GLU A 877 -40.07 8.76 20.98
C GLU A 877 -40.68 8.06 22.21
N LEU A 878 -40.25 8.43 23.42
CA LEU A 878 -40.78 7.87 24.67
C LEU A 878 -42.27 8.16 24.83
N LYS A 879 -42.70 9.40 24.54
CA LYS A 879 -44.11 9.78 24.62
C LYS A 879 -44.97 8.97 23.64
N ALA A 880 -44.49 8.74 22.42
CA ALA A 880 -45.16 7.92 21.44
C ALA A 880 -45.24 6.44 21.84
N TRP A 881 -44.17 5.91 22.46
CA TRP A 881 -44.12 4.51 22.91
C TRP A 881 -45.12 4.20 24.03
N VAL A 882 -45.37 5.15 24.93
CA VAL A 882 -46.41 5.02 25.98
C VAL A 882 -47.80 4.77 25.38
N GLU A 883 -48.10 5.43 24.25
CA GLU A 883 -49.40 5.34 23.57
C GLU A 883 -49.43 4.27 22.46
N SER A 884 -48.32 3.58 22.23
CA SER A 884 -48.15 2.67 21.08
C SER A 884 -49.03 1.43 21.16
N SER A 885 -49.64 1.04 20.05
CA SER A 885 -50.36 -0.23 19.95
C SER A 885 -49.43 -1.45 19.98
N GLU A 886 -48.16 -1.28 19.60
CA GLU A 886 -47.17 -2.36 19.57
C GLU A 886 -46.68 -2.72 20.99
N PRO A 887 -46.79 -3.99 21.42
CA PRO A 887 -46.41 -4.40 22.78
C PRO A 887 -44.96 -4.10 23.16
N ILE A 888 -44.03 -4.22 22.21
CA ILE A 888 -42.59 -4.04 22.46
C ILE A 888 -42.25 -2.59 22.87
N TYR A 889 -42.87 -1.60 22.22
CA TYR A 889 -42.67 -0.20 22.56
C TYR A 889 -43.27 0.16 23.92
N ARG A 890 -44.43 -0.42 24.26
CA ARG A 890 -45.00 -0.26 25.61
C ARG A 890 -44.08 -0.87 26.68
N GLU A 891 -43.49 -2.03 26.43
CA GLU A 891 -42.53 -2.65 27.35
C GLU A 891 -41.28 -1.76 27.56
N PHE A 892 -40.75 -1.15 26.49
CA PHE A 892 -39.63 -0.20 26.59
C PHE A 892 -40.01 1.04 27.41
N ALA A 893 -41.19 1.61 27.16
CA ALA A 893 -41.67 2.78 27.88
C ALA A 893 -41.90 2.49 29.37
N ASP A 894 -42.53 1.36 29.70
CA ASP A 894 -42.80 0.94 31.07
C ASP A 894 -41.51 0.71 31.86
N ASP A 895 -40.51 0.03 31.26
CA ASP A 895 -39.21 -0.23 31.91
C ASP A 895 -38.40 1.07 32.14
N LEU A 896 -38.41 2.00 31.18
CA LEU A 896 -37.76 3.30 31.35
C LEU A 896 -38.48 4.15 32.40
N LEU A 897 -39.81 4.30 32.31
CA LEU A 897 -40.58 5.12 33.25
C LEU A 897 -40.52 4.57 34.67
N PHE A 898 -40.45 3.24 34.84
CA PHE A 898 -40.30 2.62 36.16
C PHE A 898 -39.02 3.09 36.86
N GLU A 899 -37.88 3.08 36.17
CA GLU A 899 -36.60 3.54 36.75
C GLU A 899 -36.53 5.07 36.83
N LEU A 900 -37.01 5.80 35.81
CA LEU A 900 -36.92 7.26 35.77
C LEU A 900 -37.85 7.94 36.77
N ASN A 901 -39.05 7.42 37.04
CA ASN A 901 -39.97 8.00 38.01
C ASN A 901 -39.66 7.61 39.47
N PHE A 902 -38.68 6.74 39.68
CA PHE A 902 -38.24 6.38 41.02
C PHE A 902 -37.48 7.56 41.64
N GLU A 903 -38.09 8.24 42.62
CA GLU A 903 -37.40 9.20 43.49
C GLU A 903 -36.66 8.41 44.58
N ALA A 904 -35.33 8.58 44.65
CA ALA A 904 -34.46 7.90 45.60
C ALA A 904 -34.43 8.58 46.98
#